data_AF-A0A1I8GXR5-F1
#
_entry.id   AF-A0A1I8GXR5-F1
#
_cell.length_a   1.000
_cell.length_b   1.000
_cell.length_c   1.000
_cell.angle_alpha   90.00
_cell.angle_beta   90.00
_cell.angle_gamma   90.00
#
_symmetry.space_group_name_H-M   'P 1'
#
loop_
_entity.id
_entity.type
_entity.pdbx_description
1 polymer ?
#
loop_
_entity_poly.entity_id
_entity_poly.type
_entity_poly.pdbx_seq_one_letter_code
_entity_poly.pdbx_strand_id
1 'polypeptide(L)'
;MEAIVKHIENTVSPDPAVRKPSEQHLQSSACQPGFPLSLLHIVCQPNLSSTVRLSAAVLLKNSVKQHWRDDEAADTSIAHDDRERLKVELVDAMLSSPAALQNQLSDVIALIGRADFPDRWPGLIGQLVARFSSGDFHAINGVLKTAHSLFRRYRYESRSDRLWLEIKYVLQNFAQPLTDLFLAAMDYAAAQASASNKDGLQTVCGCLLLICKIFYSLNYQDIPEFFEDNMPKWMPRLRELLQLRSPLLESADPDEAGILEQIGSQICEIVSLYACKYDEEFAPYLPDFVKDVWSLLLATGPQSKYDLLVSNAIKFLASVAERPQNKQLFGEPETLRQLCERIVIPNMHLRPSDEELFHYNAEEYIRRDMEGSDQDTRRRAACDLVRALCKSFEGPVIGHFSQYVQHLLQEYSANRQSAWRSKDAALYLVTSLAAKAQTSRHGVTQATELVNMAEFCRTQALPELQESGVDTLPVVRAACLKFLVTFRSQLPPDMIIGALPLAVAHLAAESPVCHSYAAAFLENAQTVRNAGALVVTSENMPEPQALFQGLFGLLSRAGSEENDYAMKCLMRSLFTYKRRSLSCFGLIVPRLTYIIQQVSKNPSKPLFNHYLFESLCLCVTTACQADSSSAAQFEAALFPLFQDILQRDVTDFLPYTFQVLAVLLEQHRDGPSEPYWALFPFLLAPVLWESPANVPALARLLRAFVRSAGQSLTEARVSSVLGVFQKLLESKAHDHHAFALLCQLVVSLPDALMEKYTRPVLMLVFQRLMRTRTVKYVKQLLVFLAAYALAKGADRLVAAVDGVQAGMFAMVVESLVLADMQKVDAGADRRVCSLGFSRVLTESR
;
A
#
# COMPACT_ATOMS: atom_id res chain seq x y z
N MET A 1 13.22 27.43 -31.22
CA MET A 1 12.53 28.00 -30.04
C MET A 1 11.09 28.40 -30.35
N GLU A 2 10.82 29.27 -31.34
CA GLU A 2 9.45 29.70 -31.70
C GLU A 2 8.50 28.53 -32.03
N ALA A 3 8.98 27.51 -32.76
CA ALA A 3 8.20 26.30 -33.02
C ALA A 3 7.81 25.54 -31.74
N ILE A 4 8.72 25.47 -30.76
CA ILE A 4 8.47 24.80 -29.47
C ILE A 4 7.39 25.56 -28.68
N VAL A 5 7.48 26.90 -28.65
CA VAL A 5 6.46 27.76 -28.00
C VAL A 5 5.08 27.50 -28.59
N LYS A 6 4.96 27.48 -29.92
CA LYS A 6 3.69 27.21 -30.61
C LYS A 6 3.12 25.82 -30.27
N HIS A 7 3.97 24.79 -30.20
CA HIS A 7 3.52 23.46 -29.79
C HIS A 7 3.08 23.42 -28.32
N ILE A 8 3.78 24.13 -27.43
CA ILE A 8 3.38 24.26 -26.01
C ILE A 8 2.01 24.94 -25.90
N GLU A 9 1.77 26.02 -26.64
CA GLU A 9 0.45 26.68 -26.69
C GLU A 9 -0.66 25.74 -27.17
N ASN A 10 -0.36 24.88 -28.14
CA ASN A 10 -1.32 23.90 -28.64
C ASN A 10 -1.62 22.77 -27.64
N THR A 11 -0.71 22.46 -26.70
CA THR A 11 -0.96 21.41 -25.68
C THR A 11 -2.06 21.78 -24.69
N VAL A 12 -2.34 23.08 -24.51
CA VAL A 12 -3.40 23.57 -23.65
C VAL A 12 -4.73 23.80 -24.40
N SER A 13 -4.80 23.42 -25.68
CA SER A 13 -6.03 23.50 -26.46
C SER A 13 -7.09 22.50 -25.98
N PRO A 14 -8.38 22.88 -25.92
CA PRO A 14 -9.47 21.96 -25.61
C PRO A 14 -9.74 20.95 -26.74
N ASP A 15 -9.25 21.20 -27.96
CA ASP A 15 -9.43 20.32 -29.12
C ASP A 15 -8.39 19.18 -29.12
N PRO A 16 -8.81 17.89 -28.98
CA PRO A 16 -7.90 16.75 -29.04
C PRO A 16 -7.14 16.62 -30.37
N ALA A 17 -7.68 17.13 -31.48
CA ALA A 17 -7.05 17.08 -32.80
C ALA A 17 -5.84 18.02 -32.90
N VAL A 18 -5.79 19.08 -32.08
CA VAL A 18 -4.66 20.01 -31.98
C VAL A 18 -3.68 19.59 -30.87
N ARG A 19 -4.23 19.10 -29.74
CA ARG A 19 -3.45 18.71 -28.56
C ARG A 19 -2.60 17.47 -28.81
N LYS A 20 -3.19 16.35 -29.27
CA LYS A 20 -2.48 15.06 -29.41
C LYS A 20 -1.26 15.14 -30.34
N PRO A 21 -1.32 15.77 -31.53
CA PRO A 21 -0.15 15.88 -32.39
C PRO A 21 0.97 16.72 -31.76
N SER A 22 0.61 17.77 -31.01
CA SER A 22 1.59 18.63 -30.34
C SER A 22 2.28 17.92 -29.17
N GLU A 23 1.55 17.12 -28.39
CA GLU A 23 2.12 16.25 -27.35
C GLU A 23 3.11 15.22 -27.93
N GLN A 24 2.73 14.55 -29.02
CA GLN A 24 3.60 13.58 -29.72
C GLN A 24 4.85 14.25 -30.30
N HIS A 25 4.71 15.46 -30.85
CA HIS A 25 5.85 16.21 -31.38
C HIS A 25 6.83 16.62 -30.28
N LEU A 26 6.34 17.11 -29.14
CA LEU A 26 7.19 17.46 -28.00
C LEU A 26 7.86 16.24 -27.38
N GLN A 27 7.17 15.09 -27.32
CA GLN A 27 7.76 13.83 -26.86
C GLN A 27 8.89 13.35 -27.77
N SER A 28 8.68 13.34 -29.09
CA SER A 28 9.73 12.95 -30.05
C SER A 28 10.90 13.94 -30.09
N SER A 29 10.66 15.22 -29.77
CA SER A 29 11.71 16.24 -29.68
C SER A 29 12.53 16.18 -28.39
N ALA A 30 12.07 15.45 -27.37
CA ALA A 30 12.71 15.40 -26.05
C ALA A 30 14.16 14.87 -26.07
N CYS A 31 14.51 14.08 -27.09
CA CYS A 31 15.85 13.50 -27.29
C CYS A 31 16.75 14.35 -28.21
N GLN A 32 16.27 15.48 -28.73
CA GLN A 32 17.08 16.33 -29.61
C GLN A 32 18.10 17.17 -28.82
N PRO A 33 19.35 17.28 -29.30
CA PRO A 33 20.34 18.18 -28.70
C PRO A 33 19.83 19.63 -28.60
N GLY A 34 20.06 20.27 -27.46
CA GLY A 34 19.65 21.65 -27.16
C GLY A 34 18.18 21.81 -26.75
N PHE A 35 17.37 20.75 -26.75
CA PHE A 35 15.95 20.83 -26.36
C PHE A 35 15.75 21.21 -24.89
N PRO A 36 16.44 20.60 -23.89
CA PRO A 36 16.29 20.98 -22.49
C PRO A 36 16.68 22.44 -22.20
N LEU A 37 17.76 22.92 -22.84
CA LEU A 37 18.20 24.32 -22.72
C LEU A 37 17.18 25.29 -23.34
N SER A 38 16.62 24.93 -24.50
CA SER A 38 15.56 25.72 -25.13
C SER A 38 14.34 25.86 -24.21
N LEU A 39 13.96 24.79 -23.50
CA LEU A 39 12.89 24.85 -22.50
C LEU A 39 13.26 25.77 -21.34
N LEU A 40 14.47 25.68 -20.80
CA LEU A 40 14.93 26.56 -19.72
C LEU A 40 14.90 28.04 -20.14
N HIS A 41 15.37 28.37 -21.35
CA HIS A 41 15.33 29.73 -21.88
C HIS A 41 13.91 30.24 -22.07
N ILE A 42 12.96 29.38 -22.50
CA ILE A 42 11.54 29.73 -22.57
C ILE A 42 10.99 30.06 -21.16
N VAL A 43 11.36 29.29 -20.13
CA VAL A 43 10.95 29.57 -18.73
C VAL A 43 11.46 30.95 -18.28
N CYS A 44 12.66 31.33 -18.69
CA CYS A 44 13.29 32.60 -18.33
C CYS A 44 12.79 33.83 -19.11
N GLN A 45 12.03 33.66 -20.20
CA GLN A 45 11.56 34.79 -21.01
C GLN A 45 10.35 35.49 -20.38
N PRO A 46 10.46 36.76 -19.92
CA PRO A 46 9.36 37.46 -19.25
C PRO A 46 8.23 37.87 -20.20
N ASN A 47 8.51 37.96 -21.51
CA ASN A 47 7.54 38.39 -22.52
C ASN A 47 6.54 37.29 -22.92
N LEU A 48 6.77 36.04 -22.49
CA LEU A 48 5.88 34.93 -22.76
C LEU A 48 4.81 34.80 -21.65
N SER A 49 3.66 34.24 -22.01
CA SER A 49 2.56 34.03 -21.06
C SER A 49 2.98 33.11 -19.90
N SER A 50 2.42 33.34 -18.72
CA SER A 50 2.69 32.52 -17.52
C SER A 50 2.38 31.03 -17.75
N THR A 51 1.30 30.73 -18.48
CA THR A 51 0.90 29.38 -18.85
C THR A 51 1.97 28.68 -19.70
N VAL A 52 2.50 29.36 -20.73
CA VAL A 52 3.56 28.78 -21.59
C VAL A 52 4.82 28.53 -20.78
N ARG A 53 5.24 29.49 -19.95
CA ARG A 53 6.43 29.36 -19.10
C ARG A 53 6.29 28.21 -18.11
N LEU A 54 5.11 28.03 -17.51
CA LEU A 54 4.85 26.95 -16.57
C LEU A 54 4.83 25.58 -17.28
N SER A 55 4.18 25.48 -18.43
CA SER A 55 4.18 24.26 -19.25
C SER A 55 5.58 23.88 -19.71
N ALA A 56 6.41 24.85 -20.10
CA ALA A 56 7.81 24.62 -20.43
C ALA A 56 8.61 24.06 -19.24
N ALA A 57 8.41 24.61 -18.04
CA ALA A 57 9.06 24.12 -16.82
C ALA A 57 8.63 22.68 -16.46
N VAL A 58 7.33 22.35 -16.64
CA VAL A 58 6.80 21.00 -16.43
C VAL A 58 7.36 20.02 -17.47
N LEU A 59 7.45 20.41 -18.74
CA LEU A 59 8.06 19.60 -19.79
C LEU A 59 9.55 19.36 -19.53
N LEU A 60 10.29 20.38 -19.07
CA LEU A 60 11.69 20.24 -18.69
C LEU A 60 11.84 19.20 -17.57
N LYS A 61 11.00 19.29 -16.54
CA LYS A 61 10.97 18.31 -15.44
C LYS A 61 10.71 16.89 -15.93
N ASN A 62 9.72 16.71 -16.80
CA ASN A 62 9.39 15.39 -17.35
C ASN A 62 10.51 14.84 -18.24
N SER A 63 11.14 15.70 -19.06
CA SER A 63 12.28 15.34 -19.91
C SER A 63 13.47 14.86 -19.07
N VAL A 64 13.85 15.60 -18.03
CA VAL A 64 14.91 15.19 -17.08
C VAL A 64 14.54 13.89 -16.36
N LYS A 65 13.30 13.75 -15.90
CA LYS A 65 12.86 12.53 -15.21
C LYS A 65 12.99 11.28 -16.08
N GLN A 66 12.73 11.40 -17.37
CA GLN A 66 12.72 10.28 -18.32
C GLN A 66 14.10 9.99 -18.94
N HIS A 67 14.91 11.01 -19.21
CA HIS A 67 16.08 10.89 -20.11
C HIS A 67 17.43 11.26 -19.47
N TRP A 68 17.49 11.50 -18.15
CA TRP A 68 18.74 11.88 -17.46
C TRP A 68 19.62 10.71 -17.02
N ARG A 69 19.05 9.51 -16.81
CA ARG A 69 19.82 8.32 -16.39
C ARG A 69 20.22 7.49 -17.61
N ASP A 70 21.49 7.10 -17.63
CA ASP A 70 22.04 6.17 -18.62
C ASP A 70 21.78 4.73 -18.13
N ASP A 71 20.55 4.23 -18.26
CA ASP A 71 20.35 2.77 -18.24
C ASP A 71 20.92 2.22 -19.55
N GLU A 72 21.72 1.15 -19.47
CA GLU A 72 22.65 0.62 -20.50
C GLU A 72 22.02 0.17 -21.85
N ALA A 73 20.88 0.73 -22.26
CA ALA A 73 20.09 0.27 -23.40
C ALA A 73 19.44 1.35 -24.30
N ALA A 74 19.76 2.65 -24.27
CA ALA A 74 19.02 3.59 -25.14
C ALA A 74 19.78 4.79 -25.79
N ASP A 75 19.56 4.94 -27.10
CA ASP A 75 19.79 6.13 -27.97
C ASP A 75 18.95 7.37 -27.58
N THR A 76 18.34 7.41 -26.39
CA THR A 76 17.33 8.41 -25.97
C THR A 76 17.78 9.30 -24.81
N SER A 77 19.07 9.31 -24.46
CA SER A 77 19.59 10.06 -23.32
C SER A 77 19.90 11.53 -23.68
N ILE A 78 19.77 12.44 -22.70
CA ILE A 78 20.15 13.86 -22.90
C ILE A 78 21.66 13.94 -23.13
N ALA A 79 22.08 14.68 -24.16
CA ALA A 79 23.47 14.88 -24.53
C ALA A 79 24.32 15.45 -23.38
N HIS A 80 25.55 14.96 -23.22
CA HIS A 80 26.42 15.34 -22.10
C HIS A 80 26.66 16.86 -22.01
N ASP A 81 26.93 17.53 -23.13
CA ASP A 81 27.15 18.98 -23.17
C ASP A 81 25.91 19.78 -22.71
N ASP A 82 24.72 19.31 -23.04
CA ASP A 82 23.46 19.91 -22.58
C ASP A 82 23.28 19.71 -21.07
N ARG A 83 23.67 18.55 -20.53
CA ARG A 83 23.61 18.29 -19.09
C ARG A 83 24.47 19.28 -18.31
N GLU A 84 25.72 19.49 -18.76
CA GLU A 84 26.65 20.40 -18.09
C GLU A 84 26.20 21.86 -18.19
N ARG A 85 25.73 22.31 -19.36
CA ARG A 85 25.19 23.68 -19.51
C ARG A 85 23.93 23.89 -18.67
N LEU A 86 23.04 22.90 -18.65
CA LEU A 86 21.81 22.98 -17.87
C LEU A 86 22.14 23.13 -16.37
N LYS A 87 23.11 22.37 -15.84
CA LYS A 87 23.56 22.51 -14.44
C LYS A 87 24.06 23.92 -14.11
N VAL A 88 24.76 24.58 -15.03
CA VAL A 88 25.29 25.94 -14.83
C VAL A 88 24.16 26.98 -14.78
N GLU A 89 23.22 26.93 -15.71
CA GLU A 89 22.18 27.97 -15.84
C GLU A 89 20.98 27.77 -14.91
N LEU A 90 20.68 26.52 -14.52
CA LEU A 90 19.44 26.16 -13.85
C LEU A 90 19.29 26.80 -12.46
N VAL A 91 20.38 26.93 -11.70
CA VAL A 91 20.34 27.51 -10.34
C VAL A 91 20.01 29.00 -10.41
N ASP A 92 20.68 29.76 -11.27
CA ASP A 92 20.39 31.19 -11.42
C ASP A 92 19.00 31.42 -12.02
N ALA A 93 18.58 30.62 -13.00
CA ALA A 93 17.23 30.67 -13.57
C ALA A 93 16.14 30.43 -12.51
N MET A 94 16.37 29.50 -11.58
CA MET A 94 15.46 29.21 -10.46
C MET A 94 15.38 30.39 -9.48
N LEU A 95 16.50 31.05 -9.20
CA LEU A 95 16.56 32.19 -8.28
C LEU A 95 15.92 33.46 -8.86
N SER A 96 16.03 33.68 -10.18
CA SER A 96 15.42 34.84 -10.85
C SER A 96 13.94 34.65 -11.22
N SER A 97 13.36 33.48 -10.92
CA SER A 97 12.01 33.11 -11.36
C SER A 97 10.92 33.40 -10.30
N PRO A 98 9.70 33.76 -10.73
CA PRO A 98 8.53 33.82 -9.84
C PRO A 98 8.24 32.48 -9.14
N ALA A 99 7.56 32.53 -7.99
CA ALA A 99 7.35 31.37 -7.10
C ALA A 99 6.82 30.09 -7.80
N ALA A 100 5.87 30.21 -8.73
CA ALA A 100 5.31 29.05 -9.44
C ALA A 100 6.35 28.33 -10.32
N LEU A 101 7.22 29.08 -11.00
CA LEU A 101 8.28 28.54 -11.84
C LEU A 101 9.46 28.06 -11.00
N GLN A 102 9.79 28.79 -9.94
CA GLN A 102 10.82 28.41 -8.97
C GLN A 102 10.58 27.02 -8.39
N ASN A 103 9.33 26.67 -8.05
CA ASN A 103 8.98 25.34 -7.55
C ASN A 103 9.27 24.24 -8.58
N GLN A 104 8.89 24.44 -9.86
CA GLN A 104 9.16 23.46 -10.91
C GLN A 104 10.66 23.30 -11.17
N LEU A 105 11.42 24.41 -11.21
CA LEU A 105 12.87 24.36 -11.41
C LEU A 105 13.60 23.73 -10.21
N SER A 106 13.12 23.94 -8.99
CA SER A 106 13.63 23.28 -7.78
C SER A 106 13.47 21.74 -7.87
N ASP A 107 12.35 21.26 -8.38
CA ASP A 107 12.14 19.83 -8.64
C ASP A 107 13.10 19.29 -9.71
N VAL A 108 13.39 20.07 -10.76
CA VAL A 108 14.37 19.70 -11.79
C VAL A 108 15.76 19.57 -11.17
N ILE A 109 16.19 20.52 -10.34
CA ILE A 109 17.47 20.47 -9.61
C ILE A 109 17.52 19.21 -8.73
N ALA A 110 16.44 18.90 -8.01
CA ALA A 110 16.37 17.70 -7.16
C ALA A 110 16.46 16.40 -7.97
N LEU A 111 15.84 16.33 -9.15
CA LEU A 111 15.92 15.16 -10.04
C LEU A 111 17.34 14.96 -10.57
N ILE A 112 17.99 16.01 -11.07
CA ILE A 112 19.38 15.96 -11.53
C ILE A 112 20.30 15.60 -10.37
N GLY A 113 20.09 16.21 -9.20
CA GLY A 113 20.84 15.96 -7.99
C GLY A 113 20.74 14.51 -7.50
N ARG A 114 19.70 13.74 -7.85
CA ARG A 114 19.65 12.29 -7.52
C ARG A 114 20.62 11.46 -8.33
N ALA A 115 20.99 11.90 -9.51
CA ALA A 115 21.92 11.19 -10.37
C ALA A 115 23.35 11.71 -10.19
N ASP A 116 23.50 13.03 -10.06
CA ASP A 116 24.78 13.70 -10.30
C ASP A 116 25.39 14.32 -9.05
N PHE A 117 24.61 14.64 -8.03
CA PHE A 117 25.14 15.19 -6.78
C PHE A 117 25.63 14.05 -5.86
N PRO A 118 26.80 14.17 -5.21
CA PRO A 118 27.75 15.29 -5.27
C PRO A 118 28.82 15.16 -6.37
N ASP A 119 29.14 13.95 -6.83
CA ASP A 119 30.36 13.65 -7.61
C ASP A 119 30.42 14.35 -8.99
N ARG A 120 29.27 14.42 -9.69
CA ARG A 120 29.14 15.02 -11.03
C ARG A 120 28.50 16.42 -10.99
N TRP A 121 28.29 16.98 -9.80
CA TRP A 121 27.81 18.36 -9.62
C TRP A 121 28.32 18.98 -8.30
N PRO A 122 29.65 19.06 -8.09
CA PRO A 122 30.21 19.47 -6.80
C PRO A 122 29.89 20.93 -6.45
N GLY A 123 29.83 21.83 -7.43
CA GLY A 123 29.62 23.27 -7.21
C GLY A 123 28.23 23.66 -6.69
N LEU A 124 27.25 22.74 -6.68
CA LEU A 124 25.85 23.06 -6.31
C LEU A 124 25.72 23.64 -4.91
N ILE A 125 26.35 23.03 -3.90
CA ILE A 125 26.25 23.51 -2.51
C ILE A 125 26.87 24.90 -2.34
N GLY A 126 28.05 25.12 -2.93
CA GLY A 126 28.71 26.42 -2.89
C GLY A 126 27.85 27.53 -3.50
N GLN A 127 27.20 27.25 -4.64
CA GLN A 127 26.28 28.20 -5.29
C GLN A 127 25.06 28.52 -4.42
N LEU A 128 24.47 27.52 -3.74
CA LEU A 128 23.35 27.73 -2.82
C LEU A 128 23.77 28.57 -1.60
N VAL A 129 24.89 28.20 -0.96
CA VAL A 129 25.40 28.89 0.24
C VAL A 129 25.79 30.34 -0.03
N ALA A 130 26.36 30.64 -1.20
CA ALA A 130 26.75 32.00 -1.58
C ALA A 130 25.57 33.00 -1.54
N ARG A 131 24.32 32.52 -1.65
CA ARG A 131 23.12 33.35 -1.62
C ARG A 131 22.61 33.64 -0.20
N PHE A 132 23.10 32.95 0.84
CA PHE A 132 22.70 33.21 2.24
C PHE A 132 23.13 34.59 2.72
N SER A 133 24.22 35.12 2.19
CA SER A 133 24.76 36.44 2.54
C SER A 133 24.07 37.61 1.81
N SER A 134 23.02 37.36 1.00
CA SER A 134 22.36 38.41 0.21
C SER A 134 21.54 39.40 1.04
N GLY A 135 21.11 39.00 2.24
CA GLY A 135 20.18 39.76 3.07
C GLY A 135 18.73 39.78 2.57
N ASP A 136 18.43 39.16 1.42
CA ASP A 136 17.10 39.08 0.85
C ASP A 136 16.44 37.72 1.22
N PHE A 137 15.56 37.75 2.21
CA PHE A 137 14.84 36.55 2.67
C PHE A 137 13.93 35.94 1.59
N HIS A 138 13.51 36.67 0.55
CA HIS A 138 12.78 36.07 -0.57
C HIS A 138 13.68 35.18 -1.41
N ALA A 139 14.87 35.68 -1.77
CA ALA A 139 15.87 34.90 -2.49
C ALA A 139 16.35 33.69 -1.66
N ILE A 140 16.62 33.91 -0.37
CA ILE A 140 17.04 32.85 0.57
C ILE A 140 15.98 31.75 0.68
N ASN A 141 14.69 32.10 0.73
CA ASN A 141 13.60 31.12 0.72
C ASN A 141 13.63 30.22 -0.53
N GLY A 142 13.93 30.78 -1.71
CA GLY A 142 14.08 30.01 -2.94
C GLY A 142 15.21 28.98 -2.88
N VAL A 143 16.37 29.41 -2.37
CA VAL A 143 17.56 28.57 -2.15
C VAL A 143 17.23 27.43 -1.18
N LEU A 144 16.62 27.75 -0.04
CA LEU A 144 16.30 26.77 1.00
C LEU A 144 15.24 25.77 0.54
N LYS A 145 14.27 26.17 -0.29
CA LYS A 145 13.33 25.22 -0.92
C LYS A 145 14.07 24.18 -1.77
N THR A 146 15.03 24.63 -2.57
CA THR A 146 15.85 23.74 -3.40
C THR A 146 16.68 22.79 -2.54
N ALA A 147 17.36 23.32 -1.52
CA ALA A 147 18.12 22.50 -0.56
C ALA A 147 17.23 21.48 0.16
N HIS A 148 16.03 21.89 0.60
CA HIS A 148 15.05 20.98 1.21
C HIS A 148 14.64 19.87 0.25
N SER A 149 14.32 20.17 -1.01
CA SER A 149 13.96 19.16 -2.01
C SER A 149 15.09 18.17 -2.29
N LEU A 150 16.34 18.63 -2.25
CA LEU A 150 17.52 17.77 -2.40
C LEU A 150 17.70 16.84 -1.20
N PHE A 151 17.66 17.38 0.03
CA PHE A 151 17.97 16.64 1.26
C PHE A 151 16.80 15.84 1.84
N ARG A 152 15.56 16.15 1.48
CA ARG A 152 14.37 15.41 1.93
C ARG A 152 14.49 13.91 1.62
N ARG A 153 15.27 13.53 0.60
CA ARG A 153 15.53 12.12 0.24
C ARG A 153 16.24 11.30 1.29
N TYR A 154 17.03 11.94 2.13
CA TYR A 154 17.72 11.28 3.24
C TYR A 154 16.75 10.69 4.25
N ARG A 155 15.46 11.09 4.23
CA ARG A 155 14.43 10.54 5.11
C ARG A 155 13.93 9.15 4.69
N TYR A 156 14.08 8.79 3.41
CA TYR A 156 13.48 7.57 2.85
C TYR A 156 14.48 6.67 2.11
N GLU A 157 15.69 7.16 1.82
CA GLU A 157 16.75 6.32 1.27
C GLU A 157 17.40 5.44 2.33
N SER A 158 17.67 4.18 1.97
CA SER A 158 18.39 3.24 2.82
C SER A 158 19.85 3.63 2.99
N ARG A 159 20.40 3.38 4.18
CA ARG A 159 21.82 3.57 4.47
C ARG A 159 22.71 2.87 3.43
N SER A 160 23.65 3.63 2.87
CA SER A 160 24.70 3.16 1.98
C SER A 160 25.94 4.06 2.11
N ASP A 161 27.12 3.54 1.78
CA ASP A 161 28.36 4.33 1.82
C ASP A 161 28.28 5.56 0.92
N ARG A 162 27.66 5.41 -0.26
CA ARG A 162 27.41 6.51 -1.19
C ARG A 162 26.59 7.63 -0.54
N LEU A 163 25.47 7.28 0.11
CA LEU A 163 24.62 8.24 0.80
C LEU A 163 25.36 8.94 1.94
N TRP A 164 26.19 8.21 2.69
CA TRP A 164 26.97 8.77 3.80
C TRP A 164 28.07 9.71 3.34
N LEU A 165 28.77 9.39 2.25
CA LEU A 165 29.74 10.29 1.63
C LEU A 165 29.09 11.60 1.15
N GLU A 166 27.90 11.51 0.57
CA GLU A 166 27.11 12.68 0.18
C GLU A 166 26.70 13.51 1.39
N ILE A 167 26.12 12.90 2.42
CA ILE A 167 25.73 13.60 3.66
C ILE A 167 26.95 14.28 4.28
N LYS A 168 28.10 13.58 4.35
CA LYS A 168 29.35 14.15 4.85
C LYS A 168 29.79 15.37 4.03
N TYR A 169 29.76 15.29 2.71
CA TYR A 169 30.06 16.42 1.82
C TYR A 169 29.12 17.61 2.08
N VAL A 170 27.82 17.36 2.22
CA VAL A 170 26.83 18.40 2.54
C VAL A 170 27.13 19.03 3.89
N LEU A 171 27.36 18.23 4.93
CA LEU A 171 27.61 18.73 6.28
C LEU A 171 28.85 19.64 6.34
N GLN A 172 29.94 19.23 5.69
CA GLN A 172 31.19 20.01 5.63
C GLN A 172 31.03 21.38 4.98
N ASN A 173 30.08 21.53 4.06
CA ASN A 173 29.93 22.75 3.25
C ASN A 173 28.67 23.56 3.57
N PHE A 174 27.68 22.98 4.27
CA PHE A 174 26.36 23.57 4.46
C PHE A 174 25.95 23.74 5.93
N ALA A 175 26.46 22.93 6.86
CA ALA A 175 25.95 22.91 8.23
C ALA A 175 26.25 24.21 9.02
N GLN A 176 27.48 24.73 8.91
CA GLN A 176 27.88 26.00 9.53
C GLN A 176 27.12 27.20 8.92
N PRO A 177 27.10 27.40 7.59
CA PRO A 177 26.31 28.47 6.98
C PRO A 177 24.81 28.42 7.32
N LEU A 178 24.23 27.22 7.39
CA LEU A 178 22.83 27.04 7.79
C LEU A 178 22.59 27.47 9.24
N THR A 179 23.53 27.15 10.14
CA THR A 179 23.44 27.51 11.57
C THR A 179 23.55 29.02 11.74
N ASP A 180 24.49 29.68 11.04
CA ASP A 180 24.63 31.13 11.10
C ASP A 180 23.41 31.85 10.54
N LEU A 181 22.85 31.35 9.43
CA LEU A 181 21.60 31.85 8.86
C LEU A 181 20.42 31.67 9.82
N PHE A 182 20.32 30.53 10.50
CA PHE A 182 19.27 30.28 11.49
C PHE A 182 19.29 31.32 12.62
N LEU A 183 20.46 31.57 13.20
CA LEU A 183 20.63 32.56 14.26
C LEU A 183 20.28 33.97 13.78
N ALA A 184 20.78 34.36 12.61
CA ALA A 184 20.46 35.66 12.02
C ALA A 184 18.96 35.82 11.68
N ALA A 185 18.32 34.77 11.19
CA ALA A 185 16.89 34.76 10.90
C ALA A 185 16.03 34.88 12.17
N MET A 186 16.46 34.26 13.28
CA MET A 186 15.80 34.42 14.59
C MET A 186 15.88 35.87 15.08
N ASP A 187 17.06 36.48 15.03
CA ASP A 187 17.23 37.88 15.45
C ASP A 187 16.44 38.85 14.55
N TYR A 188 16.43 38.59 13.23
CA TYR A 188 15.62 39.37 12.30
C TYR A 188 14.12 39.20 12.55
N ALA A 189 13.64 37.99 12.84
CA ALA A 189 12.23 37.74 13.17
C ALA A 189 11.80 38.50 14.43
N ALA A 190 12.64 38.51 15.48
CA ALA A 190 12.39 39.30 16.68
C ALA A 190 12.32 40.81 16.40
N ALA A 191 13.21 41.32 15.54
CA ALA A 191 13.19 42.71 15.10
C ALA A 191 11.91 43.06 14.30
N GLN A 192 11.49 42.21 13.36
CA GLN A 192 10.26 42.44 12.58
C GLN A 192 8.99 42.36 13.44
N ALA A 193 8.96 41.45 14.41
CA ALA A 193 7.87 41.35 15.38
C ALA A 193 7.77 42.62 16.23
N SER A 194 8.90 43.13 16.72
CA SER A 194 8.96 44.38 17.49
C SER A 194 8.53 45.60 16.66
N ALA A 195 8.89 45.62 15.37
CA ALA A 195 8.52 46.66 14.43
C ALA A 195 7.07 46.53 13.89
N SER A 196 6.33 45.49 14.29
CA SER A 196 4.98 45.18 13.79
C SER A 196 4.89 45.06 12.27
N ASN A 197 5.97 44.62 11.61
CA ASN A 197 6.02 44.44 10.16
C ASN A 197 5.55 43.02 9.78
N LYS A 198 4.27 42.89 9.41
CA LYS A 198 3.65 41.61 9.05
C LYS A 198 4.36 40.91 7.90
N ASP A 199 4.61 41.61 6.79
CA ASP A 199 5.18 41.00 5.58
C ASP A 199 6.63 40.54 5.80
N GLY A 200 7.41 41.37 6.50
CA GLY A 200 8.78 41.03 6.90
C GLY A 200 8.82 39.79 7.81
N LEU A 201 7.93 39.76 8.82
CA LEU A 201 7.82 38.64 9.76
C LEU A 201 7.35 37.35 9.06
N GLN A 202 6.38 37.43 8.16
CA GLN A 202 5.88 36.27 7.41
C GLN A 202 6.97 35.68 6.50
N THR A 203 7.76 36.53 5.85
CA THR A 203 8.84 36.11 4.95
C THR A 203 9.95 35.37 5.71
N VAL A 204 10.39 35.91 6.85
CA VAL A 204 11.44 35.26 7.67
C VAL A 204 10.94 34.01 8.38
N CYS A 205 9.68 33.95 8.81
CA CYS A 205 9.09 32.71 9.31
C CYS A 205 9.06 31.61 8.23
N GLY A 206 8.81 31.97 6.97
CA GLY A 206 8.97 31.05 5.83
C GLY A 206 10.39 30.48 5.73
N CYS A 207 11.40 31.31 5.99
CA CYS A 207 12.81 30.91 6.02
C CYS A 207 13.09 29.95 7.17
N LEU A 208 12.66 30.30 8.39
CA LEU A 208 12.81 29.47 9.58
C LEU A 208 12.15 28.09 9.41
N LEU A 209 10.96 28.02 8.81
CA LEU A 209 10.29 26.75 8.51
C LEU A 209 11.15 25.85 7.60
N LEU A 210 11.72 26.41 6.54
CA LEU A 210 12.57 25.66 5.61
C LEU A 210 13.89 25.22 6.28
N ILE A 211 14.49 26.08 7.11
CA ILE A 211 15.65 25.75 7.92
C ILE A 211 15.35 24.55 8.84
N CYS A 212 14.23 24.58 9.57
CA CYS A 212 13.81 23.46 10.42
C CYS A 212 13.61 22.16 9.60
N LYS A 213 12.99 22.24 8.42
CA LYS A 213 12.83 21.10 7.50
C LYS A 213 14.16 20.52 7.02
N ILE A 214 15.14 21.37 6.74
CA ILE A 214 16.48 20.95 6.34
C ILE A 214 17.21 20.34 7.54
N PHE A 215 17.20 20.99 8.70
CA PHE A 215 17.76 20.49 9.95
C PHE A 215 17.26 19.07 10.25
N TYR A 216 15.95 18.86 10.19
CA TYR A 216 15.34 17.53 10.35
C TYR A 216 15.90 16.50 9.36
N SER A 217 16.07 16.88 8.08
CA SER A 217 16.54 15.95 7.04
C SER A 217 18.02 15.59 7.21
N LEU A 218 18.85 16.55 7.61
CA LEU A 218 20.29 16.33 7.83
C LEU A 218 20.56 15.50 9.09
N ASN A 219 19.67 15.57 10.08
CA ASN A 219 19.75 14.78 11.31
C ASN A 219 18.92 13.49 11.26
N TYR A 220 18.36 13.11 10.10
CA TYR A 220 17.43 11.98 10.05
C TYR A 220 18.13 10.62 10.11
N GLN A 221 19.23 10.46 9.36
CA GLN A 221 19.95 9.18 9.26
C GLN A 221 20.75 8.89 10.54
N ASP A 222 21.43 9.91 11.05
CA ASP A 222 22.19 9.92 12.30
C ASP A 222 22.30 11.36 12.80
N ILE A 223 22.77 11.58 14.04
CA ILE A 223 23.14 12.89 14.55
C ILE A 223 24.57 13.20 14.10
N PRO A 224 24.80 14.21 13.24
CA PRO A 224 26.15 14.57 12.84
C PRO A 224 26.89 15.27 13.98
N GLU A 225 28.20 14.97 14.14
CA GLU A 225 29.12 15.60 15.11
C GLU A 225 28.94 17.12 15.18
N PHE A 226 28.84 17.78 14.01
CA PHE A 226 28.61 19.22 13.96
C PHE A 226 27.32 19.67 14.68
N PHE A 227 26.20 18.97 14.47
CA PHE A 227 24.93 19.34 15.11
C PHE A 227 24.88 18.94 16.58
N GLU A 228 25.55 17.86 16.96
CA GLU A 228 25.78 17.46 18.35
C GLU A 228 26.52 18.57 19.12
N ASP A 229 27.69 19.00 18.62
CA ASP A 229 28.50 20.07 19.21
C ASP A 229 27.77 21.42 19.28
N ASN A 230 26.86 21.68 18.33
CA ASN A 230 26.12 22.93 18.23
C ASN A 230 24.70 22.87 18.81
N MET A 231 24.29 21.77 19.47
CA MET A 231 23.01 21.71 20.18
C MET A 231 22.78 22.89 21.15
N PRO A 232 23.78 23.39 21.91
CA PRO A 232 23.60 24.55 22.76
C PRO A 232 23.18 25.83 22.02
N LYS A 233 23.43 25.93 20.71
CA LYS A 233 22.96 27.04 19.85
C LYS A 233 21.57 26.78 19.30
N TRP A 234 21.29 25.54 18.87
CA TRP A 234 20.04 25.17 18.22
C TRP A 234 18.88 25.02 19.20
N MET A 235 19.05 24.24 20.28
CA MET A 235 17.94 23.85 21.15
C MET A 235 17.27 25.04 21.84
N PRO A 236 17.99 26.03 22.40
CA PRO A 236 17.34 27.20 23.01
C PRO A 236 16.55 28.05 22.01
N ARG A 237 17.06 28.22 20.79
CA ARG A 237 16.39 29.00 19.74
C ARG A 237 15.19 28.27 19.15
N LEU A 238 15.23 26.94 19.04
CA LEU A 238 14.06 26.15 18.66
C LEU A 238 12.93 26.27 19.69
N ARG A 239 13.25 26.32 20.99
CA ARG A 239 12.26 26.60 22.04
C ARG A 239 11.66 28.00 21.91
N GLU A 240 12.49 29.02 21.74
CA GLU A 240 12.04 30.40 21.49
C GLU A 240 11.08 30.46 20.29
N LEU A 241 11.43 29.77 19.20
CA LEU A 241 10.61 29.71 18.00
C LEU A 241 9.28 28.96 18.21
N LEU A 242 9.28 27.87 19.01
CA LEU A 242 8.07 27.13 19.37
C LEU A 242 7.10 27.98 20.22
N GLN A 243 7.65 28.85 21.06
CA GLN A 243 6.90 29.74 21.94
C GLN A 243 6.48 31.06 21.26
N LEU A 244 6.99 31.35 20.07
CA LEU A 244 6.66 32.57 19.34
C LEU A 244 5.15 32.65 19.08
N ARG A 245 4.53 33.72 19.55
CA ARG A 245 3.13 34.07 19.27
C ARG A 245 3.08 35.49 18.75
N SER A 246 2.35 35.69 17.65
CA SER A 246 2.17 37.02 17.07
C SER A 246 0.80 37.14 16.43
N PRO A 247 -0.06 38.07 16.88
CA PRO A 247 -1.36 38.34 16.26
C PRO A 247 -1.25 38.72 14.78
N LEU A 248 -0.07 39.20 14.32
CA LEU A 248 0.16 39.58 12.93
C LEU A 248 0.14 38.40 11.96
N LEU A 249 0.47 37.20 12.46
CA LEU A 249 0.60 35.97 11.66
C LEU A 249 -0.55 34.99 11.87
N GLU A 250 -1.56 35.36 12.67
CA GLU A 250 -2.74 34.50 12.86
C GLU A 250 -3.50 34.35 11.54
N SER A 251 -3.72 33.10 11.13
CA SER A 251 -4.60 32.79 10.00
C SER A 251 -6.04 33.13 10.38
N ALA A 252 -6.72 33.91 9.54
CA ALA A 252 -8.15 34.20 9.66
C ALA A 252 -9.02 32.99 9.29
N ASP A 253 -8.46 32.05 8.51
CA ASP A 253 -9.14 30.83 8.10
C ASP A 253 -9.04 29.79 9.25
N PRO A 254 -10.17 29.24 9.75
CA PRO A 254 -10.19 28.24 10.80
C PRO A 254 -9.65 26.86 10.35
N ASP A 255 -9.56 26.61 9.04
CA ASP A 255 -9.16 25.32 8.46
C ASP A 255 -7.74 25.33 7.89
N GLU A 256 -7.21 26.50 7.50
CA GLU A 256 -5.84 26.63 6.98
C GLU A 256 -4.80 26.95 8.07
N ALA A 257 -3.82 26.04 8.23
CA ALA A 257 -2.69 26.21 9.14
C ALA A 257 -1.78 27.37 8.73
N GLY A 258 -1.64 28.36 9.61
CA GLY A 258 -0.72 29.47 9.43
C GLY A 258 0.75 29.06 9.54
N ILE A 259 1.64 30.01 9.27
CA ILE A 259 3.08 29.73 9.23
C ILE A 259 3.63 29.33 10.61
N LEU A 260 3.10 29.88 11.70
CA LEU A 260 3.52 29.55 13.07
C LEU A 260 3.10 28.12 13.44
N GLU A 261 1.92 27.68 13.03
CA GLU A 261 1.44 26.31 13.24
C GLU A 261 2.30 25.30 12.48
N GLN A 262 2.69 25.63 11.24
CA GLN A 262 3.59 24.80 10.43
C GLN A 262 4.98 24.70 11.06
N ILE A 263 5.51 25.80 11.59
CA ILE A 263 6.81 25.82 12.30
C ILE A 263 6.73 24.98 13.57
N GLY A 264 5.72 25.21 14.42
CA GLY A 264 5.55 24.44 15.65
C GLY A 264 5.43 22.95 15.38
N SER A 265 4.70 22.57 14.32
CA SER A 265 4.57 21.18 13.90
C SER A 265 5.91 20.58 13.48
N GLN A 266 6.70 21.31 12.68
CA GLN A 266 8.03 20.87 12.26
C GLN A 266 9.01 20.76 13.45
N ILE A 267 8.91 21.64 14.44
CA ILE A 267 9.71 21.56 15.67
C ILE A 267 9.32 20.32 16.47
N CYS A 268 8.02 20.03 16.63
CA CYS A 268 7.54 18.80 17.27
C CYS A 268 8.11 17.54 16.60
N GLU A 269 8.22 17.52 15.27
CA GLU A 269 8.89 16.42 14.55
C GLU A 269 10.39 16.32 14.88
N ILE A 270 11.09 17.46 14.93
CA ILE A 270 12.52 17.50 15.27
C ILE A 270 12.76 16.97 16.68
N VAL A 271 12.02 17.45 17.68
CA VAL A 271 12.21 17.01 19.06
C VAL A 271 11.76 15.57 19.27
N SER A 272 10.78 15.09 18.50
CA SER A 272 10.42 13.66 18.48
C SER A 272 11.55 12.81 17.92
N LEU A 273 12.19 13.24 16.83
CA LEU A 273 13.35 12.55 16.25
C LEU A 273 14.50 12.47 17.26
N TYR A 274 14.84 13.59 17.89
CA TYR A 274 15.92 13.66 18.88
C TYR A 274 15.61 12.83 20.12
N ALA A 275 14.42 12.96 20.70
CA ALA A 275 13.99 12.12 21.83
C ALA A 275 13.96 10.63 21.47
N CYS A 276 13.76 10.28 20.19
CA CYS A 276 13.69 8.90 19.75
C CYS A 276 15.04 8.27 19.34
N LYS A 277 15.96 9.05 18.78
CA LYS A 277 17.21 8.51 18.21
C LYS A 277 18.46 8.92 18.96
N TYR A 278 18.45 10.08 19.61
CA TYR A 278 19.63 10.76 20.19
C TYR A 278 19.33 11.14 21.64
N ASP A 279 18.84 10.18 22.41
CA ASP A 279 18.28 10.44 23.74
C ASP A 279 19.32 10.81 24.79
N GLU A 280 20.52 10.24 24.70
CA GLU A 280 21.65 10.56 25.57
C GLU A 280 22.06 12.03 25.39
N GLU A 281 22.26 12.46 24.15
CA GLU A 281 22.70 13.81 23.79
C GLU A 281 21.58 14.85 24.04
N PHE A 282 20.32 14.47 23.81
CA PHE A 282 19.17 15.34 23.98
C PHE A 282 18.65 15.44 25.43
N ALA A 283 19.06 14.54 26.32
CA ALA A 283 18.58 14.46 27.71
C ALA A 283 18.58 15.80 28.47
N PRO A 284 19.59 16.69 28.35
CA PRO A 284 19.62 17.97 29.06
C PRO A 284 18.51 18.95 28.64
N TYR A 285 18.00 18.84 27.41
CA TYR A 285 17.01 19.76 26.83
C TYR A 285 15.58 19.21 26.90
N LEU A 286 15.44 17.89 27.01
CA LEU A 286 14.16 17.20 26.94
C LEU A 286 13.08 17.70 27.93
N PRO A 287 13.35 17.89 29.24
CA PRO A 287 12.32 18.31 30.20
C PRO A 287 11.68 19.66 29.84
N ASP A 288 12.50 20.55 29.32
CA ASP A 288 12.11 21.90 28.90
C ASP A 288 11.21 21.88 27.66
N PHE A 289 11.52 21.03 26.67
CA PHE A 289 10.64 20.82 25.51
C PHE A 289 9.33 20.14 25.90
N VAL A 290 9.33 19.20 26.85
CA VAL A 290 8.09 18.59 27.37
C VAL A 290 7.19 19.66 27.97
N LYS A 291 7.75 20.57 28.77
CA LYS A 291 7.00 21.70 29.36
C LYS A 291 6.46 22.66 28.29
N ASP A 292 7.26 23.01 27.29
CA ASP A 292 6.85 23.95 26.25
C ASP A 292 5.74 23.38 25.36
N VAL A 293 5.89 22.11 24.94
CA VAL A 293 4.88 21.40 24.13
C VAL A 293 3.58 21.20 24.92
N TRP A 294 3.69 20.97 26.22
CA TRP A 294 2.54 20.94 27.11
C TRP A 294 1.77 22.27 27.13
N SER A 295 2.47 23.37 27.38
CA SER A 295 1.86 24.71 27.39
C SER A 295 1.25 25.06 26.03
N LEU A 296 1.88 24.64 24.93
CA LEU A 296 1.34 24.75 23.59
C LEU A 296 0.00 24.02 23.46
N LEU A 297 -0.08 22.75 23.89
CA LEU A 297 -1.32 21.96 23.79
C LEU A 297 -2.47 22.57 24.60
N LEU A 298 -2.18 23.12 25.80
CA LEU A 298 -3.18 23.81 26.62
C LEU A 298 -3.69 25.12 26.00
N ALA A 299 -2.86 25.80 25.20
CA ALA A 299 -3.21 27.06 24.56
C ALA A 299 -3.90 26.89 23.19
N THR A 300 -3.95 25.67 22.67
CA THR A 300 -4.42 25.40 21.29
C THR A 300 -5.89 24.98 21.28
N GLY A 301 -6.68 25.57 20.38
CA GLY A 301 -8.11 25.30 20.26
C GLY A 301 -8.47 24.08 19.37
N PRO A 302 -9.78 23.77 19.23
CA PRO A 302 -10.27 22.60 18.49
C PRO A 302 -10.31 22.76 16.95
N GLN A 303 -9.96 23.93 16.42
CA GLN A 303 -10.08 24.26 14.98
C GLN A 303 -9.14 23.43 14.10
N SER A 304 -9.59 23.05 12.90
CA SER A 304 -8.86 22.14 11.99
C SER A 304 -7.46 22.62 11.62
N LYS A 305 -7.23 23.95 11.55
CA LYS A 305 -5.91 24.53 11.29
C LYS A 305 -4.79 24.10 12.26
N TYR A 306 -5.16 23.67 13.47
CA TYR A 306 -4.19 23.21 14.48
C TYR A 306 -4.00 21.69 14.48
N ASP A 307 -4.71 20.92 13.65
CA ASP A 307 -4.72 19.46 13.71
C ASP A 307 -3.33 18.84 13.57
N LEU A 308 -2.56 19.28 12.58
CA LEU A 308 -1.22 18.76 12.34
C LEU A 308 -0.27 19.09 13.50
N LEU A 309 -0.34 20.32 14.02
CA LEU A 309 0.46 20.78 15.16
C LEU A 309 0.14 19.96 16.42
N VAL A 310 -1.13 19.85 16.77
CA VAL A 310 -1.59 19.11 17.96
C VAL A 310 -1.24 17.63 17.85
N SER A 311 -1.44 17.04 16.66
CA SER A 311 -1.11 15.62 16.45
C SER A 311 0.39 15.36 16.62
N ASN A 312 1.26 16.18 16.03
CA ASN A 312 2.70 16.04 16.18
C ASN A 312 3.18 16.36 17.61
N ALA A 313 2.58 17.34 18.29
CA ALA A 313 2.85 17.64 19.69
C ALA A 313 2.47 16.48 20.63
N ILE A 314 1.30 15.86 20.43
CA ILE A 314 0.87 14.69 21.21
C ILE A 314 1.76 13.48 20.89
N LYS A 315 2.13 13.25 19.63
CA LYS A 315 3.07 12.18 19.23
C LYS A 315 4.43 12.35 19.91
N PHE A 316 4.94 13.57 20.02
CA PHE A 316 6.15 13.86 20.80
C PHE A 316 5.99 13.39 22.25
N LEU A 317 4.95 13.86 22.96
CA LEU A 317 4.71 13.45 24.35
C LEU A 317 4.55 11.93 24.49
N ALA A 318 3.85 11.28 23.55
CA ALA A 318 3.68 9.84 23.53
C ALA A 318 5.04 9.12 23.41
N SER A 319 5.89 9.55 22.48
CA SER A 319 7.22 8.96 22.27
C SER A 319 8.13 9.10 23.49
N VAL A 320 8.01 10.21 24.22
CA VAL A 320 8.77 10.45 25.46
C VAL A 320 8.22 9.58 26.60
N ALA A 321 6.90 9.50 26.76
CA ALA A 321 6.23 8.72 27.80
C ALA A 321 6.43 7.19 27.63
N GLU A 322 6.64 6.74 26.40
CA GLU A 322 6.90 5.33 26.09
C GLU A 322 8.24 4.83 26.65
N ARG A 323 9.20 5.74 26.89
CA ARG A 323 10.55 5.40 27.37
C ARG A 323 10.60 5.29 28.90
N PRO A 324 11.04 4.15 29.46
CA PRO A 324 11.12 3.95 30.91
C PRO A 324 11.97 5.00 31.65
N GLN A 325 13.06 5.48 31.04
CA GLN A 325 13.96 6.48 31.64
C GLN A 325 13.31 7.86 31.84
N ASN A 326 12.32 8.20 31.01
CA ASN A 326 11.62 9.48 31.06
C ASN A 326 10.39 9.44 31.97
N LYS A 327 10.15 8.31 32.66
CA LYS A 327 8.98 8.08 33.52
C LYS A 327 8.78 9.20 34.55
N GLN A 328 9.87 9.75 35.09
CA GLN A 328 9.80 10.79 36.12
C GLN A 328 9.15 12.09 35.61
N LEU A 329 9.21 12.38 34.30
CA LEU A 329 8.59 13.57 33.69
C LEU A 329 7.05 13.52 33.73
N PHE A 330 6.48 12.32 33.89
CA PHE A 330 5.02 12.09 33.90
C PHE A 330 4.54 11.43 35.19
N GLY A 331 5.42 11.23 36.17
CA GLY A 331 5.10 10.42 37.35
C GLY A 331 4.24 11.11 38.41
N GLU A 332 4.15 12.45 38.37
CA GLU A 332 3.34 13.20 39.34
C GLU A 332 1.84 12.96 39.10
N PRO A 333 1.06 12.60 40.15
CA PRO A 333 -0.37 12.31 40.00
C PRO A 333 -1.16 13.45 39.36
N GLU A 334 -0.83 14.69 39.71
CA GLU A 334 -1.48 15.89 39.16
C GLU A 334 -1.16 16.08 37.67
N THR A 335 0.07 15.78 37.24
CA THR A 335 0.46 15.80 35.82
C THR A 335 -0.30 14.75 35.01
N LEU A 336 -0.40 13.50 35.51
CA LEU A 336 -1.19 12.47 34.83
C LEU A 336 -2.67 12.86 34.72
N ARG A 337 -3.22 13.44 35.79
CA ARG A 337 -4.61 13.92 35.78
C ARG A 337 -4.82 15.00 34.72
N GLN A 338 -3.95 16.00 34.67
CA GLN A 338 -4.05 17.08 33.68
C GLN A 338 -3.82 16.58 32.24
N LEU A 339 -2.94 15.59 32.01
CA LEU A 339 -2.80 14.93 30.71
C LEU A 339 -4.13 14.36 30.25
N CYS A 340 -4.74 13.54 31.11
CA CYS A 340 -5.99 12.88 30.81
C CYS A 340 -7.11 13.90 30.57
N GLU A 341 -7.32 14.84 31.50
CA GLU A 341 -8.47 15.76 31.49
C GLU A 341 -8.34 16.92 30.47
N ARG A 342 -7.15 17.48 30.29
CA ARG A 342 -6.96 18.73 29.52
C ARG A 342 -6.37 18.50 28.14
N ILE A 343 -5.70 17.37 27.91
CA ILE A 343 -5.06 17.07 26.61
C ILE A 343 -5.78 15.92 25.92
N VAL A 344 -5.92 14.76 26.58
CA VAL A 344 -6.47 13.57 25.92
C VAL A 344 -7.97 13.72 25.68
N ILE A 345 -8.76 13.93 26.74
CA ILE A 345 -10.22 13.94 26.69
C ILE A 345 -10.81 14.92 25.65
N PRO A 346 -10.35 16.18 25.57
CA PRO A 346 -10.88 17.13 24.58
C PRO A 346 -10.66 16.69 23.13
N ASN A 347 -9.63 15.87 22.88
CA ASN A 347 -9.28 15.36 21.56
C ASN A 347 -9.90 13.99 21.24
N MET A 348 -10.73 13.41 22.12
CA MET A 348 -11.35 12.08 21.95
C MET A 348 -12.74 12.11 21.29
N HIS A 349 -13.41 13.27 21.31
CA HIS A 349 -14.75 13.40 20.76
C HIS A 349 -14.73 13.36 19.23
N LEU A 350 -15.76 12.74 18.65
CA LEU A 350 -15.99 12.81 17.21
C LEU A 350 -16.31 14.26 16.82
N ARG A 351 -15.56 14.81 15.88
CA ARG A 351 -15.70 16.21 15.44
C ARG A 351 -16.72 16.32 14.31
N PRO A 352 -17.28 17.52 14.06
CA PRO A 352 -18.18 17.73 12.94
C PRO A 352 -17.60 17.30 11.58
N SER A 353 -16.31 17.52 11.33
CA SER A 353 -15.64 17.09 10.10
C SER A 353 -15.54 15.56 9.97
N ASP A 354 -15.39 14.84 11.08
CA ASP A 354 -15.39 13.38 11.08
C ASP A 354 -16.81 12.83 10.86
N GLU A 355 -17.84 13.52 11.37
CA GLU A 355 -19.26 13.23 11.12
C GLU A 355 -19.66 13.51 9.66
N GLU A 356 -19.17 14.59 9.06
CA GLU A 356 -19.32 14.84 7.62
C GLU A 356 -18.72 13.70 6.78
N LEU A 357 -17.52 13.23 7.13
CA LEU A 357 -16.93 12.06 6.46
C LEU A 357 -17.80 10.82 6.65
N PHE A 358 -18.33 10.57 7.85
CA PHE A 358 -19.21 9.43 8.12
C PHE A 358 -20.45 9.42 7.21
N HIS A 359 -21.05 10.59 6.96
CA HIS A 359 -22.28 10.71 6.17
C HIS A 359 -22.06 10.86 4.66
N TYR A 360 -21.04 11.60 4.24
CA TYR A 360 -20.85 12.00 2.84
C TYR A 360 -19.66 11.32 2.15
N ASN A 361 -18.72 10.75 2.91
CA ASN A 361 -17.56 10.04 2.37
C ASN A 361 -17.21 8.81 3.24
N ALA A 362 -18.18 7.89 3.33
CA ALA A 362 -18.09 6.73 4.20
C ALA A 362 -16.88 5.83 3.88
N GLU A 363 -16.44 5.76 2.62
CA GLU A 363 -15.25 4.99 2.23
C GLU A 363 -13.98 5.51 2.93
N GLU A 364 -13.73 6.82 2.86
CA GLU A 364 -12.59 7.43 3.53
C GLU A 364 -12.70 7.33 5.05
N TYR A 365 -13.91 7.44 5.61
CA TYR A 365 -14.15 7.22 7.03
C TYR A 365 -13.76 5.80 7.46
N ILE A 366 -14.27 4.78 6.76
CA ILE A 366 -13.97 3.36 7.05
C ILE A 366 -12.47 3.10 6.93
N ARG A 367 -11.82 3.62 5.88
CA ARG A 367 -10.38 3.45 5.68
C ARG A 367 -9.57 4.02 6.85
N ARG A 368 -9.90 5.23 7.29
CA ARG A 368 -9.28 5.88 8.47
C ARG A 368 -9.49 5.05 9.73
N ASP A 369 -10.74 4.65 9.97
CA ASP A 369 -11.17 4.14 11.27
C ASP A 369 -10.92 2.62 11.45
N MET A 370 -11.01 1.81 10.40
CA MET A 370 -10.75 0.36 10.40
C MET A 370 -9.34 -0.03 9.95
N GLU A 371 -8.79 0.65 8.94
CA GLU A 371 -7.50 0.26 8.32
C GLU A 371 -6.30 1.01 8.92
N GLY A 372 -6.54 2.02 9.76
CA GLY A 372 -5.51 2.77 10.46
C GLY A 372 -4.78 3.79 9.59
N SER A 373 -5.44 4.31 8.55
CA SER A 373 -4.93 5.42 7.73
C SER A 373 -5.13 6.80 8.40
N ASP A 374 -5.56 6.82 9.66
CA ASP A 374 -5.83 8.01 10.50
C ASP A 374 -4.61 8.51 11.29
N GLN A 375 -3.39 8.16 10.86
CA GLN A 375 -2.13 8.41 11.60
C GLN A 375 -1.90 9.87 12.01
N ASP A 376 -2.56 10.83 11.36
CA ASP A 376 -2.39 12.26 11.58
C ASP A 376 -3.62 12.96 12.20
N THR A 377 -4.56 12.19 12.75
CA THR A 377 -5.70 12.76 13.47
C THR A 377 -5.39 12.99 14.95
N ARG A 378 -6.00 14.04 15.54
CA ARG A 378 -5.88 14.30 16.98
C ARG A 378 -6.39 13.15 17.82
N ARG A 379 -7.51 12.55 17.39
CA ARG A 379 -8.16 11.43 18.06
C ARG A 379 -7.20 10.24 18.17
N ARG A 380 -6.51 9.92 17.07
CA ARG A 380 -5.50 8.86 17.04
C ARG A 380 -4.28 9.19 17.90
N ALA A 381 -3.73 10.39 17.76
CA ALA A 381 -2.57 10.82 18.54
C ALA A 381 -2.86 10.76 20.05
N ALA A 382 -4.04 11.21 20.48
CA ALA A 382 -4.48 11.14 21.88
C ALA A 382 -4.56 9.69 22.37
N CYS A 383 -5.03 8.74 21.55
CA CYS A 383 -4.99 7.32 21.89
C CYS A 383 -3.58 6.76 22.01
N ASP A 384 -2.68 7.14 21.11
CA ASP A 384 -1.29 6.68 21.14
C ASP A 384 -0.58 7.18 22.41
N LEU A 385 -0.84 8.43 22.84
CA LEU A 385 -0.38 8.97 24.13
C LEU A 385 -0.93 8.17 25.32
N VAL A 386 -2.21 7.85 25.32
CA VAL A 386 -2.82 7.01 26.37
C VAL A 386 -2.15 5.64 26.44
N ARG A 387 -1.94 4.98 25.29
CA ARG A 387 -1.24 3.68 25.25
C ARG A 387 0.20 3.79 25.75
N ALA A 388 0.90 4.87 25.41
CA ALA A 388 2.26 5.12 25.90
C ALA A 388 2.30 5.29 27.42
N LEU A 389 1.39 6.10 27.98
CA LEU A 389 1.30 6.30 29.44
C LEU A 389 0.94 5.00 30.17
N CYS A 390 0.03 4.19 29.62
CA CYS A 390 -0.36 2.91 30.21
C CYS A 390 0.80 1.92 30.34
N LYS A 391 1.90 2.03 29.56
CA LYS A 391 3.07 1.16 29.73
C LYS A 391 3.74 1.34 31.09
N SER A 392 3.73 2.55 31.64
CA SER A 392 4.41 2.91 32.89
C SER A 392 3.45 3.17 34.05
N PHE A 393 2.18 3.52 33.75
CA PHE A 393 1.19 4.04 34.69
C PHE A 393 -0.21 3.43 34.48
N GLU A 394 -0.29 2.16 34.08
CA GLU A 394 -1.55 1.47 33.73
C GLU A 394 -2.70 1.73 34.74
N GLY A 395 -2.45 1.49 36.04
CA GLY A 395 -3.46 1.64 37.09
C GLY A 395 -4.02 3.07 37.22
N PRO A 396 -3.19 4.09 37.53
CA PRO A 396 -3.65 5.48 37.65
C PRO A 396 -4.35 6.00 36.38
N VAL A 397 -3.79 5.72 35.20
CA VAL A 397 -4.35 6.18 33.92
C VAL A 397 -5.73 5.57 33.68
N ILE A 398 -5.87 4.25 33.86
CA ILE A 398 -7.18 3.57 33.72
C ILE A 398 -8.16 4.02 34.79
N GLY A 399 -7.70 4.30 36.02
CA GLY A 399 -8.54 4.86 37.09
C GLY A 399 -9.19 6.19 36.70
N HIS A 400 -8.40 7.14 36.19
CA HIS A 400 -8.91 8.44 35.73
C HIS A 400 -9.87 8.30 34.55
N PHE A 401 -9.52 7.50 33.54
CA PHE A 401 -10.41 7.32 32.40
C PHE A 401 -11.69 6.55 32.74
N SER A 402 -11.65 5.63 33.70
CA SER A 402 -12.85 4.92 34.15
C SER A 402 -13.89 5.87 34.74
N GLN A 403 -13.47 6.85 35.55
CA GLN A 403 -14.36 7.89 36.09
C GLN A 403 -14.96 8.74 34.97
N TYR A 404 -14.16 9.12 33.98
CA TYR A 404 -14.62 9.89 32.84
C TYR A 404 -15.59 9.11 31.95
N VAL A 405 -15.30 7.84 31.66
CA VAL A 405 -16.19 6.93 30.92
C VAL A 405 -17.53 6.81 31.65
N GLN A 406 -17.53 6.64 32.98
CA GLN A 406 -18.77 6.59 33.76
C GLN A 406 -19.58 7.88 33.61
N HIS A 407 -18.93 9.05 33.66
CA HIS A 407 -19.59 10.33 33.45
C HIS A 407 -20.23 10.44 32.05
N LEU A 408 -19.50 10.08 30.99
CA LEU A 408 -20.01 10.10 29.62
C LEU A 408 -21.20 9.14 29.41
N LEU A 409 -21.15 7.96 30.03
CA LEU A 409 -22.22 6.97 29.97
C LEU A 409 -23.46 7.44 30.76
N GLN A 410 -23.27 8.13 31.88
CA GLN A 410 -24.37 8.76 32.63
C GLN A 410 -25.05 9.86 31.82
N GLU A 411 -24.27 10.73 31.18
CA GLU A 411 -24.78 11.78 30.29
C GLU A 411 -25.61 11.18 29.14
N TYR A 412 -25.10 10.12 28.51
CA TYR A 412 -25.83 9.38 27.49
C TYR A 412 -27.14 8.77 28.01
N SER A 413 -27.11 8.16 29.19
CA SER A 413 -28.30 7.56 29.79
C SER A 413 -29.40 8.58 30.11
N ALA A 414 -29.01 9.83 30.39
CA ALA A 414 -29.95 10.92 30.66
C ALA A 414 -30.64 11.42 29.39
N ASN A 415 -29.94 11.53 28.26
CA ASN A 415 -30.53 11.92 26.98
C ASN A 415 -29.79 11.30 25.77
N ARG A 416 -30.25 10.12 25.34
CA ARG A 416 -29.61 9.34 24.27
C ARG A 416 -29.52 10.09 22.93
N GLN A 417 -30.52 10.90 22.59
CA GLN A 417 -30.57 11.56 21.28
C GLN A 417 -29.58 12.73 21.18
N SER A 418 -29.39 13.49 22.26
CA SER A 418 -28.46 14.63 22.24
C SER A 418 -27.03 14.24 22.65
N ALA A 419 -26.87 13.24 23.51
CA ALA A 419 -25.59 12.86 24.11
C ALA A 419 -24.96 11.61 23.46
N TRP A 420 -25.31 11.29 22.21
CA TRP A 420 -24.72 10.16 21.48
C TRP A 420 -23.21 10.29 21.31
N ARG A 421 -22.69 11.53 21.22
CA ARG A 421 -21.23 11.81 21.15
C ARG A 421 -20.50 11.34 22.41
N SER A 422 -21.14 11.45 23.57
CA SER A 422 -20.59 10.97 24.84
C SER A 422 -20.49 9.44 24.84
N LYS A 423 -21.49 8.74 24.29
CA LYS A 423 -21.44 7.28 24.11
C LYS A 423 -20.35 6.84 23.13
N ASP A 424 -20.22 7.50 21.98
CA ASP A 424 -19.17 7.21 21.01
C ASP A 424 -17.77 7.41 21.61
N ALA A 425 -17.55 8.55 22.28
CA ALA A 425 -16.29 8.84 22.97
C ALA A 425 -15.96 7.79 24.05
N ALA A 426 -16.96 7.35 24.83
CA ALA A 426 -16.80 6.29 25.82
C ALA A 426 -16.41 4.94 25.18
N LEU A 427 -17.12 4.52 24.13
CA LEU A 427 -16.82 3.28 23.39
C LEU A 427 -15.42 3.31 22.78
N TYR A 428 -15.04 4.43 22.17
CA TYR A 428 -13.74 4.60 21.55
C TYR A 428 -12.58 4.61 22.56
N LEU A 429 -12.78 5.29 23.69
CA LEU A 429 -11.80 5.36 24.77
C LEU A 429 -11.56 3.98 25.40
N VAL A 430 -12.62 3.24 25.71
CA VAL A 430 -12.49 1.85 26.21
C VAL A 430 -11.83 0.96 25.18
N THR A 431 -12.21 1.08 23.90
CA THR A 431 -11.60 0.31 22.81
C THR A 431 -10.09 0.56 22.72
N SER A 432 -9.68 1.81 22.92
CA SER A 432 -8.28 2.22 22.81
C SER A 432 -7.45 1.88 24.05
N LEU A 433 -8.04 1.98 25.25
CA LEU A 433 -7.42 1.66 26.53
C LEU A 433 -7.25 0.16 26.75
N ALA A 434 -8.26 -0.61 26.36
CA ALA A 434 -8.28 -2.02 26.68
C ALA A 434 -7.35 -2.84 25.80
N ALA A 435 -7.03 -2.39 24.58
CA ALA A 435 -6.16 -3.09 23.65
C ALA A 435 -4.67 -2.93 24.02
N LYS A 436 -4.00 -4.02 24.41
CA LYS A 436 -2.54 -4.05 24.64
C LYS A 436 -1.76 -4.47 23.38
N ALA A 437 -2.27 -5.47 22.67
CA ALA A 437 -1.68 -5.95 21.42
C ALA A 437 -2.79 -6.34 20.45
N GLN A 438 -2.58 -6.08 19.15
CA GLN A 438 -3.55 -6.38 18.10
C GLN A 438 -2.88 -6.79 16.79
N THR A 439 -3.61 -7.55 15.97
CA THR A 439 -3.23 -7.87 14.60
C THR A 439 -4.45 -7.71 13.69
N SER A 440 -4.24 -7.37 12.41
CA SER A 440 -5.35 -7.30 11.44
C SER A 440 -6.17 -8.61 11.40
N ARG A 441 -5.48 -9.75 11.42
CA ARG A 441 -6.09 -11.08 11.34
C ARG A 441 -6.91 -11.47 12.58
N HIS A 442 -6.39 -11.21 13.78
CA HIS A 442 -7.02 -11.70 15.03
C HIS A 442 -7.71 -10.60 15.85
N GLY A 443 -7.66 -9.34 15.43
CA GLY A 443 -8.10 -8.22 16.26
C GLY A 443 -7.17 -8.09 17.47
N VAL A 444 -7.73 -7.66 18.60
CA VAL A 444 -7.01 -7.60 19.88
C VAL A 444 -6.66 -9.01 20.34
N THR A 445 -5.36 -9.27 20.50
CA THR A 445 -4.82 -10.55 20.97
C THR A 445 -4.51 -10.53 22.47
N GLN A 446 -4.29 -9.35 23.03
CA GLN A 446 -4.09 -9.16 24.48
C GLN A 446 -4.84 -7.90 24.91
N ALA A 447 -5.63 -8.01 25.97
CA ALA A 447 -6.35 -6.89 26.58
C ALA A 447 -5.92 -6.66 28.04
N THR A 448 -6.21 -5.47 28.59
CA THR A 448 -6.01 -5.21 30.02
C THR A 448 -7.00 -6.02 30.88
N GLU A 449 -6.53 -6.48 32.04
CA GLU A 449 -7.37 -7.16 33.03
C GLU A 449 -8.21 -6.18 33.86
N LEU A 450 -7.87 -4.89 33.83
CA LEU A 450 -8.54 -3.84 34.61
C LEU A 450 -9.92 -3.46 34.06
N VAL A 451 -10.26 -3.92 32.84
CA VAL A 451 -11.55 -3.66 32.22
C VAL A 451 -12.18 -4.97 31.77
N ASN A 452 -13.36 -5.29 32.30
CA ASN A 452 -14.09 -6.50 31.93
C ASN A 452 -14.76 -6.32 30.55
N MET A 453 -14.11 -6.79 29.49
CA MET A 453 -14.59 -6.65 28.11
C MET A 453 -15.95 -7.30 27.87
N ALA A 454 -16.19 -8.48 28.46
CA ALA A 454 -17.44 -9.19 28.29
C ALA A 454 -18.60 -8.41 28.93
N GLU A 455 -18.40 -7.89 30.14
CA GLU A 455 -19.42 -7.09 30.81
C GLU A 455 -19.66 -5.76 30.12
N PHE A 456 -18.60 -5.10 29.64
CA PHE A 456 -18.73 -3.87 28.86
C PHE A 456 -19.50 -4.11 27.56
N CYS A 457 -19.19 -5.18 26.82
CA CYS A 457 -19.92 -5.55 25.62
C CYS A 457 -21.41 -5.82 25.92
N ARG A 458 -21.68 -6.57 26.99
CA ARG A 458 -23.04 -6.95 27.42
C ARG A 458 -23.89 -5.74 27.79
N THR A 459 -23.31 -4.78 28.50
CA THR A 459 -24.05 -3.63 29.05
C THR A 459 -24.06 -2.42 28.12
N GLN A 460 -23.01 -2.22 27.31
CA GLN A 460 -22.83 -1.00 26.54
C GLN A 460 -22.94 -1.18 25.03
N ALA A 461 -22.62 -2.34 24.47
CA ALA A 461 -22.59 -2.55 23.02
C ALA A 461 -23.79 -3.33 22.49
N LEU A 462 -24.09 -4.50 23.07
CA LEU A 462 -25.18 -5.37 22.62
C LEU A 462 -26.57 -4.71 22.68
N PRO A 463 -26.95 -3.95 23.73
CA PRO A 463 -28.28 -3.33 23.79
C PRO A 463 -28.55 -2.38 22.62
N GLU A 464 -27.54 -1.62 22.19
CA GLU A 464 -27.65 -0.69 21.05
C GLU A 464 -27.90 -1.43 19.72
N LEU A 465 -27.36 -2.66 19.59
CA LEU A 465 -27.55 -3.51 18.42
C LEU A 465 -28.84 -4.35 18.48
N GLN A 466 -29.46 -4.47 19.66
CA GLN A 466 -30.73 -5.20 19.85
C GLN A 466 -31.95 -4.29 19.70
N GLU A 467 -31.79 -2.98 19.86
CA GLU A 467 -32.86 -2.01 19.70
C GLU A 467 -33.44 -2.03 18.28
N SER A 468 -34.75 -1.79 18.17
CA SER A 468 -35.45 -1.79 16.89
C SER A 468 -35.01 -0.64 15.97
N GLY A 469 -35.04 -0.92 14.66
CA GLY A 469 -34.75 0.04 13.59
C GLY A 469 -33.27 0.34 13.44
N VAL A 470 -32.57 -0.39 12.57
CA VAL A 470 -31.09 -0.44 12.38
C VAL A 470 -30.39 0.89 12.06
N ASP A 471 -31.15 1.93 11.71
CA ASP A 471 -30.64 3.26 11.37
C ASP A 471 -30.72 4.28 12.50
N THR A 472 -31.30 3.93 13.66
CA THR A 472 -31.21 4.79 14.85
C THR A 472 -29.76 4.89 15.35
N LEU A 473 -29.33 6.13 15.67
CA LEU A 473 -27.99 6.45 16.18
C LEU A 473 -26.85 5.71 15.43
N PRO A 474 -26.71 5.92 14.10
CA PRO A 474 -25.87 5.09 13.26
C PRO A 474 -24.40 5.12 13.69
N VAL A 475 -23.90 6.26 14.17
CA VAL A 475 -22.52 6.39 14.66
C VAL A 475 -22.28 5.50 15.89
N VAL A 476 -23.19 5.47 16.85
CA VAL A 476 -23.08 4.63 18.05
C VAL A 476 -23.11 3.14 17.66
N ARG A 477 -23.98 2.76 16.73
CA ARG A 477 -24.05 1.37 16.25
C ARG A 477 -22.83 0.95 15.46
N ALA A 478 -22.29 1.83 14.63
CA ALA A 478 -20.99 1.62 14.00
C ALA A 478 -19.91 1.39 15.05
N ALA A 479 -19.84 2.23 16.10
CA ALA A 479 -18.88 2.04 17.19
C ALA A 479 -19.06 0.69 17.92
N CYS A 480 -20.30 0.24 18.16
CA CYS A 480 -20.60 -1.07 18.74
C CYS A 480 -20.18 -2.24 17.83
N LEU A 481 -20.46 -2.17 16.52
CA LEU A 481 -20.02 -3.17 15.55
C LEU A 481 -18.49 -3.20 15.46
N LYS A 482 -17.85 -2.03 15.45
CA LYS A 482 -16.39 -1.90 15.49
C LYS A 482 -15.80 -2.52 16.75
N PHE A 483 -16.43 -2.32 17.91
CA PHE A 483 -16.02 -2.96 19.16
C PHE A 483 -16.02 -4.48 19.02
N LEU A 484 -17.10 -5.06 18.46
CA LEU A 484 -17.19 -6.49 18.19
C LEU A 484 -16.12 -6.97 17.22
N VAL A 485 -15.86 -6.23 16.13
CA VAL A 485 -14.74 -6.51 15.22
C VAL A 485 -13.43 -6.52 16.00
N THR A 486 -13.17 -5.49 16.80
CA THR A 486 -11.88 -5.26 17.48
C THR A 486 -11.58 -6.32 18.54
N PHE A 487 -12.54 -6.63 19.42
CA PHE A 487 -12.36 -7.54 20.55
C PHE A 487 -12.86 -8.97 20.31
N ARG A 488 -13.19 -9.34 19.07
CA ARG A 488 -13.71 -10.68 18.71
C ARG A 488 -12.96 -11.88 19.32
N SER A 489 -11.64 -11.77 19.53
CA SER A 489 -10.82 -12.84 20.11
C SER A 489 -10.73 -12.81 21.63
N GLN A 490 -11.22 -11.75 22.27
CA GLN A 490 -11.25 -11.56 23.73
C GLN A 490 -12.65 -11.77 24.33
N LEU A 491 -13.69 -11.87 23.48
CA LEU A 491 -15.05 -12.08 23.92
C LEU A 491 -15.39 -13.58 24.05
N PRO A 492 -16.28 -13.95 24.99
CA PRO A 492 -16.75 -15.32 25.13
C PRO A 492 -17.41 -15.88 23.85
N PRO A 493 -17.24 -17.18 23.53
CA PRO A 493 -17.81 -17.79 22.33
C PRO A 493 -19.32 -17.61 22.16
N ASP A 494 -20.09 -17.73 23.25
CA ASP A 494 -21.54 -17.55 23.29
C ASP A 494 -21.94 -16.13 22.88
N MET A 495 -21.15 -15.13 23.27
CA MET A 495 -21.38 -13.74 22.91
C MET A 495 -21.11 -13.48 21.42
N ILE A 496 -20.05 -14.07 20.87
CA ILE A 496 -19.74 -13.99 19.44
C ILE A 496 -20.88 -14.60 18.62
N ILE A 497 -21.31 -15.81 18.99
CA ILE A 497 -22.40 -16.52 18.30
C ILE A 497 -23.71 -15.73 18.42
N GLY A 498 -24.03 -15.23 19.61
CA GLY A 498 -25.24 -14.44 19.87
C GLY A 498 -25.27 -13.09 19.13
N ALA A 499 -24.12 -12.54 18.76
CA ALA A 499 -24.04 -11.30 17.99
C ALA A 499 -24.20 -11.50 16.47
N LEU A 500 -24.04 -12.72 15.93
CA LEU A 500 -24.15 -12.97 14.49
C LEU A 500 -25.52 -12.56 13.90
N PRO A 501 -26.68 -12.93 14.48
CA PRO A 501 -27.97 -12.52 13.94
C PRO A 501 -28.18 -11.01 13.98
N LEU A 502 -27.64 -10.33 15.00
CA LEU A 502 -27.69 -8.88 15.11
C LEU A 502 -26.93 -8.23 13.96
N ALA A 503 -25.71 -8.70 13.68
CA ALA A 503 -24.93 -8.20 12.56
C ALA A 503 -25.58 -8.49 11.20
N VAL A 504 -26.23 -9.66 11.02
CA VAL A 504 -27.01 -9.93 9.79
C VAL A 504 -28.13 -8.90 9.61
N ALA A 505 -28.85 -8.55 10.67
CA ALA A 505 -29.88 -7.50 10.59
C ALA A 505 -29.31 -6.14 10.17
N HIS A 506 -28.11 -5.79 10.66
CA HIS A 506 -27.44 -4.52 10.35
C HIS A 506 -26.86 -4.44 8.93
N LEU A 507 -26.84 -5.53 8.17
CA LEU A 507 -26.57 -5.45 6.72
C LEU A 507 -27.63 -4.62 5.97
N ALA A 508 -28.82 -4.46 6.56
CA ALA A 508 -29.91 -3.65 6.02
C ALA A 508 -29.82 -2.16 6.40
N ALA A 509 -28.79 -1.71 7.11
CA ALA A 509 -28.62 -0.29 7.44
C ALA A 509 -28.40 0.57 6.19
N GLU A 510 -28.97 1.77 6.19
CA GLU A 510 -28.77 2.81 5.17
C GLU A 510 -27.37 3.39 5.23
N SER A 511 -26.80 3.55 6.42
CA SER A 511 -25.42 4.02 6.59
C SER A 511 -24.41 3.02 6.00
N PRO A 512 -23.57 3.45 5.03
CA PRO A 512 -22.55 2.59 4.46
C PRO A 512 -21.52 2.12 5.50
N VAL A 513 -21.22 2.95 6.51
CA VAL A 513 -20.32 2.58 7.60
C VAL A 513 -20.90 1.44 8.44
N CYS A 514 -22.16 1.56 8.87
CA CYS A 514 -22.81 0.54 9.70
C CYS A 514 -22.84 -0.82 9.02
N HIS A 515 -23.35 -0.89 7.78
CA HIS A 515 -23.48 -2.18 7.11
C HIS A 515 -22.12 -2.78 6.73
N SER A 516 -21.09 -1.94 6.53
CA SER A 516 -19.72 -2.40 6.24
C SER A 516 -19.11 -3.02 7.48
N TYR A 517 -19.31 -2.40 8.64
CA TYR A 517 -18.81 -2.91 9.93
C TYR A 517 -19.55 -4.19 10.34
N ALA A 518 -20.85 -4.30 10.02
CA ALA A 518 -21.60 -5.53 10.18
C ALA A 518 -21.02 -6.67 9.32
N ALA A 519 -20.78 -6.42 8.02
CA ALA A 519 -20.12 -7.38 7.14
C ALA A 519 -18.70 -7.75 7.62
N ALA A 520 -17.93 -6.76 8.08
CA ALA A 520 -16.60 -6.97 8.63
C ALA A 520 -16.63 -7.87 9.88
N PHE A 521 -17.60 -7.67 10.79
CA PHE A 521 -17.74 -8.54 11.96
C PHE A 521 -18.11 -9.96 11.55
N LEU A 522 -19.09 -10.13 10.66
CA LEU A 522 -19.53 -11.44 10.18
C LEU A 522 -18.39 -12.22 9.51
N GLU A 523 -17.55 -11.56 8.71
CA GLU A 523 -16.36 -12.19 8.12
C GLU A 523 -15.34 -12.59 9.18
N ASN A 524 -15.00 -11.66 10.07
CA ASN A 524 -13.95 -11.85 11.05
C ASN A 524 -14.32 -12.89 12.13
N ALA A 525 -15.59 -12.95 12.55
CA ALA A 525 -16.10 -13.91 13.52
C ALA A 525 -15.87 -15.37 13.07
N GLN A 526 -15.96 -15.62 11.76
CA GLN A 526 -15.71 -16.93 11.15
C GLN A 526 -14.24 -17.39 11.23
N THR A 527 -13.32 -16.51 11.64
CA THR A 527 -11.89 -16.80 11.80
C THR A 527 -11.45 -16.93 13.26
N VAL A 528 -12.34 -16.62 14.20
CA VAL A 528 -12.05 -16.65 15.64
C VAL A 528 -11.86 -18.09 16.10
N ARG A 529 -10.81 -18.30 16.90
CA ARG A 529 -10.50 -19.61 17.51
C ARG A 529 -10.48 -19.51 19.03
N ASN A 530 -11.03 -20.51 19.68
CA ASN A 530 -10.90 -20.72 21.12
C ASN A 530 -10.33 -22.13 21.35
N ALA A 531 -9.26 -22.23 22.16
CA ALA A 531 -8.52 -23.47 22.39
C ALA A 531 -8.14 -24.24 21.10
N GLY A 532 -7.80 -23.52 20.03
CA GLY A 532 -7.44 -24.08 18.72
C GLY A 532 -8.62 -24.44 17.81
N ALA A 533 -9.84 -24.57 18.35
CA ALA A 533 -11.06 -24.84 17.57
C ALA A 533 -11.71 -23.54 17.06
N LEU A 534 -12.39 -23.59 15.92
CA LEU A 534 -13.17 -22.45 15.42
C LEU A 534 -14.40 -22.24 16.30
N VAL A 535 -14.63 -20.99 16.71
CA VAL A 535 -15.83 -20.60 17.48
C VAL A 535 -17.08 -20.65 16.61
N VAL A 536 -16.97 -20.10 15.40
CA VAL A 536 -18.06 -20.08 14.43
C VAL A 536 -17.84 -21.21 13.41
N THR A 537 -18.84 -22.05 13.25
CA THR A 537 -18.84 -23.22 12.37
C THR A 537 -20.05 -23.16 11.44
N SER A 538 -20.10 -24.08 10.47
CA SER A 538 -21.26 -24.18 9.59
C SER A 538 -22.58 -24.44 10.32
N GLU A 539 -22.58 -24.91 11.57
CA GLU A 539 -23.80 -25.31 12.31
C GLU A 539 -24.39 -24.14 13.11
N ASN A 540 -23.55 -23.30 13.70
CA ASN A 540 -23.97 -22.19 14.56
C ASN A 540 -24.05 -20.82 13.84
N MET A 541 -23.69 -20.77 12.56
CA MET A 541 -23.94 -19.62 11.71
C MET A 541 -25.46 -19.39 11.51
N PRO A 542 -25.90 -18.14 11.29
CA PRO A 542 -27.28 -17.81 10.94
C PRO A 542 -27.80 -18.57 9.70
N GLU A 543 -29.08 -18.43 9.38
CA GLU A 543 -29.61 -19.10 8.19
C GLU A 543 -28.96 -18.52 6.91
N PRO A 544 -28.41 -19.37 5.99
CA PRO A 544 -27.68 -18.90 4.82
C PRO A 544 -28.47 -17.92 3.96
N GLN A 545 -29.77 -18.16 3.79
CA GLN A 545 -30.63 -17.32 2.95
C GLN A 545 -30.70 -15.88 3.45
N ALA A 546 -30.88 -15.67 4.77
CA ALA A 546 -30.96 -14.33 5.35
C ALA A 546 -29.64 -13.57 5.20
N LEU A 547 -28.50 -14.24 5.45
CA LEU A 547 -27.18 -13.64 5.29
C LEU A 547 -26.91 -13.24 3.84
N PHE A 548 -27.12 -14.15 2.88
CA PHE A 548 -26.83 -13.87 1.48
C PHE A 548 -27.77 -12.82 0.89
N GLN A 549 -29.06 -12.82 1.25
CA GLN A 549 -29.98 -11.75 0.88
C GLN A 549 -29.56 -10.39 1.47
N GLY A 550 -29.13 -10.36 2.73
CA GLY A 550 -28.60 -9.14 3.37
C GLY A 550 -27.37 -8.59 2.65
N LEU A 551 -26.40 -9.46 2.32
CA LEU A 551 -25.18 -9.06 1.61
C LEU A 551 -25.46 -8.54 0.19
N PHE A 552 -26.32 -9.21 -0.59
CA PHE A 552 -26.69 -8.71 -1.92
C PHE A 552 -27.59 -7.48 -1.85
N GLY A 553 -28.40 -7.34 -0.80
CA GLY A 553 -29.18 -6.13 -0.53
C GLY A 553 -28.28 -4.93 -0.27
N LEU A 554 -27.22 -5.11 0.54
CA LEU A 554 -26.15 -4.13 0.75
C LEU A 554 -25.49 -3.74 -0.57
N LEU A 555 -25.03 -4.71 -1.37
CA LEU A 555 -24.36 -4.49 -2.66
C LEU A 555 -25.28 -3.88 -3.74
N SER A 556 -26.58 -3.78 -3.49
CA SER A 556 -27.53 -3.13 -4.40
C SER A 556 -27.77 -1.65 -4.03
N ARG A 557 -27.16 -1.14 -2.96
CA ARG A 557 -27.32 0.24 -2.50
C ARG A 557 -26.32 1.17 -3.20
N ALA A 558 -26.77 2.39 -3.45
CA ALA A 558 -25.94 3.44 -4.01
C ALA A 558 -24.76 3.77 -3.08
N GLY A 559 -23.55 3.79 -3.63
CA GLY A 559 -22.30 4.01 -2.89
C GLY A 559 -21.79 2.78 -2.15
N SER A 560 -22.34 1.59 -2.39
CA SER A 560 -21.93 0.32 -1.76
C SER A 560 -21.90 -0.86 -2.73
N GLU A 561 -22.00 -0.58 -4.03
CA GLU A 561 -22.04 -1.58 -5.10
C GLU A 561 -20.75 -2.41 -5.18
N GLU A 562 -19.62 -1.77 -4.91
CA GLU A 562 -18.28 -2.39 -4.86
C GLU A 562 -17.73 -2.43 -3.42
N ASN A 563 -18.59 -2.73 -2.43
CA ASN A 563 -18.17 -2.81 -1.03
C ASN A 563 -17.30 -4.05 -0.75
N ASP A 564 -16.00 -3.84 -0.51
CA ASP A 564 -14.99 -4.87 -0.25
C ASP A 564 -15.36 -5.78 0.94
N TYR A 565 -15.87 -5.20 2.02
CA TYR A 565 -16.21 -5.92 3.25
C TYR A 565 -17.38 -6.89 3.01
N ALA A 566 -18.39 -6.46 2.25
CA ALA A 566 -19.52 -7.29 1.90
C ALA A 566 -19.12 -8.48 1.01
N MET A 567 -18.33 -8.24 -0.04
CA MET A 567 -17.88 -9.32 -0.94
C MET A 567 -16.92 -10.29 -0.25
N LYS A 568 -16.03 -9.80 0.62
CA LYS A 568 -15.18 -10.65 1.45
C LYS A 568 -16.00 -11.50 2.42
N CYS A 569 -17.01 -10.91 3.06
CA CYS A 569 -17.94 -11.63 3.93
C CYS A 569 -18.71 -12.70 3.16
N LEU A 570 -19.15 -12.41 1.93
CA LEU A 570 -19.79 -13.38 1.04
C LEU A 570 -18.87 -14.59 0.79
N MET A 571 -17.65 -14.34 0.32
CA MET A 571 -16.63 -15.36 0.04
C MET A 571 -16.37 -16.24 1.28
N ARG A 572 -16.14 -15.61 2.43
CA ARG A 572 -15.89 -16.32 3.69
C ARG A 572 -17.08 -17.18 4.11
N SER A 573 -18.29 -16.66 3.97
CA SER A 573 -19.51 -17.36 4.34
C SER A 573 -19.79 -18.57 3.44
N LEU A 574 -19.52 -18.46 2.13
CA LEU A 574 -19.54 -19.61 1.21
C LEU A 574 -18.56 -20.69 1.65
N PHE A 575 -17.34 -20.31 2.00
CA PHE A 575 -16.32 -21.24 2.50
C PHE A 575 -16.73 -21.94 3.80
N THR A 576 -17.40 -21.22 4.71
CA THR A 576 -17.85 -21.76 6.01
C THR A 576 -19.05 -22.69 5.86
N TYR A 577 -20.10 -22.29 5.12
CA TYR A 577 -21.30 -23.12 4.94
C TYR A 577 -21.06 -24.36 4.07
N LYS A 578 -20.12 -24.30 3.12
CA LYS A 578 -19.84 -25.39 2.16
C LYS A 578 -21.14 -25.92 1.54
N ARG A 579 -21.47 -27.20 1.71
CA ARG A 579 -22.67 -27.84 1.16
C ARG A 579 -23.99 -27.19 1.60
N ARG A 580 -24.07 -26.57 2.79
CA ARG A 580 -25.30 -25.86 3.23
C ARG A 580 -25.64 -24.65 2.36
N SER A 581 -24.66 -24.10 1.63
CA SER A 581 -24.89 -22.96 0.73
C SER A 581 -25.57 -23.34 -0.59
N LEU A 582 -25.60 -24.63 -0.95
CA LEU A 582 -26.13 -25.11 -2.24
C LEU A 582 -27.60 -24.71 -2.46
N SER A 583 -28.42 -24.69 -1.40
CA SER A 583 -29.83 -24.28 -1.47
C SER A 583 -30.01 -22.82 -1.89
N CYS A 584 -28.98 -21.99 -1.72
CA CYS A 584 -29.00 -20.57 -2.08
C CYS A 584 -28.34 -20.28 -3.44
N PHE A 585 -27.82 -21.27 -4.17
CA PHE A 585 -27.07 -21.01 -5.42
C PHE A 585 -27.94 -20.41 -6.52
N GLY A 586 -29.24 -20.72 -6.54
CA GLY A 586 -30.20 -20.05 -7.42
C GLY A 586 -30.32 -18.53 -7.20
N LEU A 587 -29.98 -18.05 -6.00
CA LEU A 587 -29.86 -16.61 -5.69
C LEU A 587 -28.45 -16.08 -5.97
N ILE A 588 -27.42 -16.81 -5.51
CA ILE A 588 -26.03 -16.33 -5.48
C ILE A 588 -25.44 -16.22 -6.89
N VAL A 589 -25.53 -17.29 -7.69
CA VAL A 589 -24.81 -17.35 -8.98
C VAL A 589 -25.32 -16.29 -9.96
N PRO A 590 -26.63 -16.09 -10.17
CA PRO A 590 -27.11 -15.03 -11.06
C PRO A 590 -26.68 -13.63 -10.61
N ARG A 591 -26.65 -13.38 -9.29
CA ARG A 591 -26.22 -12.08 -8.74
C ARG A 591 -24.72 -11.84 -8.94
N LEU A 592 -23.87 -12.84 -8.70
CA LEU A 592 -22.43 -12.72 -8.97
C LEU A 592 -22.15 -12.46 -10.45
N THR A 593 -22.79 -13.20 -11.35
CA THR A 593 -22.64 -13.02 -12.80
C THR A 593 -23.06 -11.61 -13.23
N TYR A 594 -24.17 -11.09 -12.68
CA TYR A 594 -24.60 -9.71 -12.93
C TYR A 594 -23.57 -8.68 -12.45
N ILE A 595 -23.04 -8.85 -11.23
CA ILE A 595 -22.02 -7.93 -10.67
C ILE A 595 -20.76 -7.95 -11.53
N ILE A 596 -20.26 -9.13 -11.93
CA ILE A 596 -19.09 -9.23 -12.82
C ILE A 596 -19.35 -8.49 -14.14
N GLN A 597 -20.55 -8.66 -14.72
CA GLN A 597 -20.92 -7.96 -15.94
C GLN A 597 -20.90 -6.42 -15.77
N GLN A 598 -21.33 -5.89 -14.62
CA GLN A 598 -21.27 -4.45 -14.37
C GLN A 598 -19.84 -3.96 -14.16
N VAL A 599 -19.07 -4.61 -13.27
CA VAL A 599 -17.72 -4.15 -12.91
C VAL A 599 -16.72 -4.35 -14.07
N SER A 600 -16.96 -5.33 -14.96
CA SER A 600 -16.13 -5.51 -16.17
C SER A 600 -16.14 -4.30 -17.11
N LYS A 601 -17.14 -3.40 -17.02
CA LYS A 601 -17.18 -2.17 -17.80
C LYS A 601 -16.15 -1.14 -17.33
N ASN A 602 -15.82 -1.15 -16.02
CA ASN A 602 -14.83 -0.27 -15.41
C ASN A 602 -14.30 -0.87 -14.10
N PRO A 603 -13.31 -1.79 -14.16
CA PRO A 603 -12.74 -2.40 -12.96
C PRO A 603 -12.01 -1.35 -12.12
N SER A 604 -12.57 -0.98 -10.96
CA SER A 604 -12.02 0.11 -10.14
C SER A 604 -11.53 -0.34 -8.75
N LYS A 605 -12.15 -1.37 -8.16
CA LYS A 605 -11.80 -1.90 -6.83
C LYS A 605 -11.13 -3.29 -6.91
N PRO A 606 -9.80 -3.41 -6.83
CA PRO A 606 -9.11 -4.69 -7.02
C PRO A 606 -9.41 -5.73 -5.94
N LEU A 607 -9.59 -5.32 -4.67
CA LEU A 607 -9.92 -6.23 -3.57
C LEU A 607 -11.33 -6.81 -3.72
N PHE A 608 -12.32 -5.98 -4.06
CA PHE A 608 -13.68 -6.39 -4.39
C PHE A 608 -13.67 -7.46 -5.48
N ASN A 609 -12.98 -7.16 -6.59
CA ASN A 609 -12.90 -8.03 -7.76
C ASN A 609 -12.27 -9.39 -7.41
N HIS A 610 -11.20 -9.37 -6.60
CA HIS A 610 -10.60 -10.60 -6.10
C HIS A 610 -11.62 -11.46 -5.34
N TYR A 611 -12.30 -10.90 -4.34
CA TYR A 611 -13.28 -11.66 -3.55
C TYR A 611 -14.52 -12.07 -4.34
N LEU A 612 -14.89 -11.31 -5.38
CA LEU A 612 -15.97 -11.63 -6.31
C LEU A 612 -15.67 -12.91 -7.10
N PHE A 613 -14.49 -13.00 -7.70
CA PHE A 613 -14.07 -14.20 -8.44
C PHE A 613 -13.79 -15.39 -7.51
N GLU A 614 -13.23 -15.17 -6.32
CA GLU A 614 -13.10 -16.22 -5.30
C GLU A 614 -14.46 -16.78 -4.87
N SER A 615 -15.46 -15.92 -4.67
CA SER A 615 -16.83 -16.34 -4.37
C SER A 615 -17.41 -17.20 -5.49
N LEU A 616 -17.22 -16.80 -6.75
CA LEU A 616 -17.66 -17.58 -7.90
C LEU A 616 -16.94 -18.93 -7.96
N CYS A 617 -15.63 -18.95 -7.74
CA CYS A 617 -14.83 -20.18 -7.73
C CYS A 617 -15.25 -21.15 -6.61
N LEU A 618 -15.60 -20.63 -5.43
CA LEU A 618 -16.16 -21.43 -4.33
C LEU A 618 -17.53 -22.02 -4.70
N CYS A 619 -18.39 -21.26 -5.38
CA CYS A 619 -19.66 -21.78 -5.90
C CYS A 619 -19.42 -22.93 -6.88
N VAL A 620 -18.56 -22.72 -7.89
CA VAL A 620 -18.21 -23.77 -8.87
C VAL A 620 -17.66 -25.01 -8.17
N THR A 621 -16.67 -24.84 -7.30
CA THR A 621 -15.99 -25.95 -6.61
C THR A 621 -16.96 -26.72 -5.71
N THR A 622 -17.79 -26.02 -4.94
CA THR A 622 -18.75 -26.65 -4.01
C THR A 622 -19.85 -27.40 -4.75
N ALA A 623 -20.37 -26.84 -5.84
CA ALA A 623 -21.36 -27.52 -6.68
C ALA A 623 -20.77 -28.75 -7.36
N CYS A 624 -19.60 -28.64 -7.99
CA CYS A 624 -18.99 -29.76 -8.71
C CYS A 624 -18.56 -30.91 -7.76
N GLN A 625 -18.17 -30.58 -6.52
CA GLN A 625 -17.92 -31.59 -5.47
C GLN A 625 -19.20 -32.31 -5.00
N ALA A 626 -20.37 -31.69 -5.14
CA ALA A 626 -21.66 -32.30 -4.81
C ALA A 626 -22.21 -33.09 -6.00
N ASP A 627 -22.14 -32.51 -7.20
CA ASP A 627 -22.52 -33.12 -8.47
C ASP A 627 -21.63 -32.59 -9.61
N SER A 628 -20.82 -33.48 -10.19
CA SER A 628 -19.91 -33.17 -11.30
C SER A 628 -20.65 -32.66 -12.55
N SER A 629 -21.94 -32.97 -12.72
CA SER A 629 -22.73 -32.48 -13.85
C SER A 629 -22.99 -30.97 -13.78
N SER A 630 -22.83 -30.36 -12.60
CA SER A 630 -22.98 -28.92 -12.37
C SER A 630 -22.00 -28.09 -13.19
N ALA A 631 -20.84 -28.64 -13.57
CA ALA A 631 -19.85 -27.94 -14.39
C ALA A 631 -20.47 -27.42 -15.69
N ALA A 632 -21.26 -28.24 -16.39
CA ALA A 632 -21.91 -27.85 -17.64
C ALA A 632 -22.92 -26.70 -17.44
N GLN A 633 -23.60 -26.65 -16.29
CA GLN A 633 -24.54 -25.58 -15.96
C GLN A 633 -23.82 -24.25 -15.71
N PHE A 634 -22.71 -24.28 -14.97
CA PHE A 634 -21.86 -23.11 -14.78
C PHE A 634 -21.24 -22.64 -16.09
N GLU A 635 -20.81 -23.56 -16.95
CA GLU A 635 -20.28 -23.22 -18.28
C GLU A 635 -21.32 -22.50 -19.12
N ALA A 636 -22.55 -23.03 -19.20
CA ALA A 636 -23.64 -22.38 -19.93
C ALA A 636 -23.92 -20.94 -19.44
N ALA A 637 -23.79 -20.68 -18.14
CA ALA A 637 -24.01 -19.36 -17.56
C ALA A 637 -22.81 -18.40 -17.71
N LEU A 638 -21.58 -18.91 -17.61
CA LEU A 638 -20.37 -18.09 -17.49
C LEU A 638 -19.63 -17.88 -18.81
N PHE A 639 -19.71 -18.80 -19.77
CA PHE A 639 -19.02 -18.67 -21.06
C PHE A 639 -19.36 -17.37 -21.81
N PRO A 640 -20.64 -16.96 -21.93
CA PRO A 640 -20.98 -15.70 -22.60
C PRO A 640 -20.34 -14.47 -21.93
N LEU A 641 -20.31 -14.45 -20.58
CA LEU A 641 -19.69 -13.39 -19.81
C LEU A 641 -18.17 -13.36 -20.00
N PHE A 642 -17.52 -14.51 -19.94
CA PHE A 642 -16.08 -14.62 -20.16
C PHE A 642 -15.69 -14.26 -21.60
N GLN A 643 -16.51 -14.64 -22.59
CA GLN A 643 -16.28 -14.23 -23.97
C GLN A 643 -16.32 -12.70 -24.12
N ASP A 644 -17.28 -12.01 -23.49
CA ASP A 644 -17.34 -10.54 -23.51
C ASP A 644 -16.09 -9.91 -22.85
N ILE A 645 -15.65 -10.44 -21.70
CA ILE A 645 -14.43 -10.00 -21.01
C ILE A 645 -13.19 -10.16 -21.90
N LEU A 646 -13.06 -11.31 -22.58
CA LEU A 646 -11.95 -11.61 -23.47
C LEU A 646 -11.97 -10.71 -24.73
N GLN A 647 -13.14 -10.50 -25.33
CA GLN A 647 -13.29 -9.68 -26.54
C GLN A 647 -13.05 -8.20 -26.30
N ARG A 648 -13.42 -7.68 -25.11
CA ARG A 648 -13.16 -6.30 -24.71
C ARG A 648 -11.76 -6.08 -24.12
N ASP A 649 -10.99 -7.15 -23.97
CA ASP A 649 -9.65 -7.12 -23.38
C ASP A 649 -9.63 -6.45 -22.00
N VAL A 650 -10.57 -6.85 -21.12
CA VAL A 650 -10.63 -6.32 -19.73
C VAL A 650 -9.49 -6.92 -18.92
N THR A 651 -8.31 -6.32 -19.04
CA THR A 651 -7.02 -6.87 -18.59
C THR A 651 -7.01 -7.33 -17.13
N ASP A 652 -7.64 -6.59 -16.21
CA ASP A 652 -7.73 -6.93 -14.79
C ASP A 652 -8.46 -8.26 -14.51
N PHE A 653 -9.35 -8.69 -15.42
CA PHE A 653 -10.22 -9.85 -15.23
C PHE A 653 -9.75 -11.09 -16.01
N LEU A 654 -8.80 -10.94 -16.93
CA LEU A 654 -8.27 -12.05 -17.73
C LEU A 654 -7.70 -13.17 -16.84
N PRO A 655 -6.84 -12.90 -15.83
CA PRO A 655 -6.29 -13.97 -15.00
C PRO A 655 -7.37 -14.76 -14.26
N TYR A 656 -8.38 -14.08 -13.71
CA TYR A 656 -9.48 -14.73 -13.00
C TYR A 656 -10.36 -15.57 -13.95
N THR A 657 -10.66 -15.03 -15.13
CA THR A 657 -11.41 -15.72 -16.17
C THR A 657 -10.74 -17.03 -16.55
N PHE A 658 -9.43 -17.00 -16.80
CA PHE A 658 -8.68 -18.22 -17.13
C PHE A 658 -8.63 -19.21 -15.96
N GLN A 659 -8.54 -18.75 -14.71
CA GLN A 659 -8.56 -19.62 -13.54
C GLN A 659 -9.91 -20.33 -13.36
N VAL A 660 -11.04 -19.61 -13.50
CA VAL A 660 -12.38 -20.21 -13.36
C VAL A 660 -12.63 -21.22 -14.49
N LEU A 661 -12.27 -20.88 -15.73
CA LEU A 661 -12.31 -21.82 -16.86
C LEU A 661 -11.44 -23.06 -16.61
N ALA A 662 -10.27 -22.90 -16.00
CA ALA A 662 -9.42 -24.05 -15.68
C ALA A 662 -10.07 -24.97 -14.65
N VAL A 663 -10.67 -24.40 -13.58
CA VAL A 663 -11.36 -25.17 -12.53
C VAL A 663 -12.55 -25.94 -13.10
N LEU A 664 -13.32 -25.34 -14.01
CA LEU A 664 -14.44 -26.00 -14.69
C LEU A 664 -13.94 -27.13 -15.59
N LEU A 665 -12.93 -26.88 -16.44
CA LEU A 665 -12.36 -27.87 -17.34
C LEU A 665 -11.71 -29.05 -16.60
N GLU A 666 -11.14 -28.81 -15.42
CA GLU A 666 -10.60 -29.85 -14.53
C GLU A 666 -11.67 -30.87 -14.07
N GLN A 667 -12.98 -30.55 -14.18
CA GLN A 667 -14.08 -31.48 -13.88
C GLN A 667 -14.47 -32.38 -15.05
N HIS A 668 -14.09 -32.04 -16.29
CA HIS A 668 -14.45 -32.81 -17.48
C HIS A 668 -13.70 -34.14 -17.55
N ARG A 669 -14.43 -35.21 -17.88
CA ARG A 669 -13.88 -36.56 -18.09
C ARG A 669 -13.94 -37.01 -19.55
N ASP A 670 -14.86 -36.46 -20.34
CA ASP A 670 -15.14 -36.85 -21.72
C ASP A 670 -14.47 -35.92 -22.76
N GLY A 671 -13.48 -35.13 -22.33
CA GLY A 671 -12.78 -34.15 -23.15
C GLY A 671 -13.37 -32.73 -23.09
N PRO A 672 -12.71 -31.72 -23.69
CA PRO A 672 -13.20 -30.35 -23.69
C PRO A 672 -14.44 -30.19 -24.55
N SER A 673 -15.41 -29.39 -24.09
CA SER A 673 -16.59 -29.01 -24.87
C SER A 673 -16.24 -28.09 -26.06
N GLU A 674 -17.17 -27.94 -27.00
CA GLU A 674 -16.99 -27.11 -28.21
C GLU A 674 -16.55 -25.66 -27.90
N PRO A 675 -17.10 -24.95 -26.89
CA PRO A 675 -16.64 -23.61 -26.52
C PRO A 675 -15.15 -23.54 -26.14
N TYR A 676 -14.61 -24.55 -25.45
CA TYR A 676 -13.18 -24.61 -25.15
C TYR A 676 -12.35 -24.81 -26.43
N TRP A 677 -12.81 -25.67 -27.34
CA TRP A 677 -12.13 -25.86 -28.63
C TRP A 677 -12.11 -24.58 -29.47
N ALA A 678 -13.18 -23.79 -29.44
CA ALA A 678 -13.22 -22.48 -30.08
C ALA A 678 -12.23 -21.48 -29.43
N LEU A 679 -12.05 -21.56 -28.10
CA LEU A 679 -11.11 -20.72 -27.36
C LEU A 679 -9.63 -21.15 -27.55
N PHE A 680 -9.37 -22.41 -27.89
CA PHE A 680 -8.03 -22.99 -27.91
C PHE A 680 -7.00 -22.22 -28.76
N PRO A 681 -7.29 -21.78 -30.01
CA PRO A 681 -6.33 -20.99 -30.79
C PRO A 681 -5.95 -19.67 -30.11
N PHE A 682 -6.91 -19.03 -29.45
CA PHE A 682 -6.68 -17.78 -28.73
C PHE A 682 -5.73 -17.99 -27.54
N LEU A 683 -5.89 -19.07 -26.76
CA LEU A 683 -5.00 -19.38 -25.63
C LEU A 683 -3.54 -19.58 -26.03
N LEU A 684 -3.28 -19.89 -27.30
CA LEU A 684 -1.94 -20.11 -27.84
C LEU A 684 -1.32 -18.84 -28.44
N ALA A 685 -2.07 -17.74 -28.53
CA ALA A 685 -1.61 -16.48 -29.11
C ALA A 685 -0.45 -15.89 -28.27
N PRO A 686 0.72 -15.59 -28.87
CA PRO A 686 1.89 -15.12 -28.12
C PRO A 686 1.66 -13.88 -27.26
N VAL A 687 0.83 -12.94 -27.72
CA VAL A 687 0.51 -11.67 -27.03
C VAL A 687 -0.03 -11.90 -25.61
N LEU A 688 -0.88 -12.92 -25.41
CA LEU A 688 -1.46 -13.20 -24.09
C LEU A 688 -0.41 -13.61 -23.05
N TRP A 689 0.68 -14.20 -23.51
CA TRP A 689 1.79 -14.69 -22.69
C TRP A 689 2.88 -13.63 -22.45
N GLU A 690 2.70 -12.41 -22.96
CA GLU A 690 3.59 -11.26 -22.65
C GLU A 690 3.23 -10.60 -21.33
N SER A 691 1.95 -10.65 -20.93
CA SER A 691 1.50 -10.14 -19.64
C SER A 691 1.86 -11.12 -18.51
N PRO A 692 2.78 -10.75 -17.58
CA PRO A 692 3.21 -11.65 -16.51
C PRO A 692 2.07 -12.07 -15.57
N ALA A 693 1.04 -11.22 -15.43
CA ALA A 693 -0.14 -11.50 -14.60
C ALA A 693 -1.01 -12.65 -15.16
N ASN A 694 -1.05 -12.81 -16.49
CA ASN A 694 -1.84 -13.85 -17.14
C ASN A 694 -1.17 -15.23 -17.09
N VAL A 695 0.17 -15.27 -17.08
CA VAL A 695 0.95 -16.50 -17.27
C VAL A 695 0.54 -17.64 -16.31
N PRO A 696 0.41 -17.43 -14.99
CA PRO A 696 0.05 -18.53 -14.08
C PRO A 696 -1.34 -19.12 -14.38
N ALA A 697 -2.30 -18.24 -14.70
CA ALA A 697 -3.67 -18.63 -14.98
C ALA A 697 -3.80 -19.36 -16.33
N LEU A 698 -3.16 -18.83 -17.38
CA LEU A 698 -3.09 -19.45 -18.70
C LEU A 698 -2.37 -20.79 -18.65
N ALA A 699 -1.25 -20.89 -17.92
CA ALA A 699 -0.54 -22.14 -17.74
C ALA A 699 -1.40 -23.21 -17.07
N ARG A 700 -2.21 -22.84 -16.06
CA ARG A 700 -3.17 -23.76 -15.44
C ARG A 700 -4.25 -24.20 -16.42
N LEU A 701 -4.88 -23.25 -17.13
CA LEU A 701 -5.93 -23.55 -18.11
C LEU A 701 -5.42 -24.44 -19.24
N LEU A 702 -4.26 -24.14 -19.81
CA LEU A 702 -3.67 -24.94 -20.89
C LEU A 702 -3.32 -26.36 -20.43
N ARG A 703 -2.85 -26.53 -19.18
CA ARG A 703 -2.63 -27.86 -18.59
C ARG A 703 -3.93 -28.62 -18.37
N ALA A 704 -4.96 -27.97 -17.84
CA ALA A 704 -6.29 -28.56 -17.70
C ALA A 704 -6.84 -29.01 -19.07
N PHE A 705 -6.62 -28.19 -20.09
CA PHE A 705 -7.00 -28.50 -21.46
C PHE A 705 -6.26 -29.72 -22.00
N VAL A 706 -4.93 -29.77 -21.91
CA VAL A 706 -4.13 -30.91 -22.36
C VAL A 706 -4.54 -32.19 -21.60
N ARG A 707 -4.82 -32.08 -20.30
CA ARG A 707 -5.28 -33.20 -19.48
C ARG A 707 -6.59 -33.78 -20.00
N SER A 708 -7.57 -32.91 -20.28
CA SER A 708 -8.89 -33.31 -20.74
C SER A 708 -8.87 -33.78 -22.20
N ALA A 709 -8.14 -33.08 -23.06
CA ALA A 709 -8.09 -33.35 -24.50
C ALA A 709 -7.19 -34.53 -24.90
N GLY A 710 -6.31 -35.02 -24.02
CA GLY A 710 -5.13 -35.87 -24.30
C GLY A 710 -5.13 -36.68 -25.60
N GLN A 711 -6.09 -37.60 -25.78
CA GLN A 711 -6.16 -38.48 -26.96
C GLN A 711 -6.67 -37.81 -28.25
N SER A 712 -7.41 -36.70 -28.11
CA SER A 712 -8.01 -35.92 -29.20
C SER A 712 -7.09 -34.80 -29.73
N LEU A 713 -5.89 -34.64 -29.17
CA LEU A 713 -4.91 -33.66 -29.64
C LEU A 713 -4.22 -34.13 -30.91
N THR A 714 -4.32 -33.33 -31.97
CA THR A 714 -3.62 -33.58 -33.24
C THR A 714 -2.17 -33.10 -33.18
N GLU A 715 -1.33 -33.60 -34.09
CA GLU A 715 0.08 -33.23 -34.21
C GLU A 715 0.28 -31.70 -34.35
N ALA A 716 -0.52 -31.05 -35.20
CA ALA A 716 -0.48 -29.59 -35.37
C ALA A 716 -0.76 -28.84 -34.06
N ARG A 717 -1.73 -29.31 -33.26
CA ARG A 717 -2.10 -28.69 -31.99
C ARG A 717 -1.03 -28.89 -30.93
N VAL A 718 -0.42 -30.07 -30.86
CA VAL A 718 0.73 -30.33 -29.98
C VAL A 718 1.90 -29.42 -30.33
N SER A 719 2.19 -29.23 -31.62
CA SER A 719 3.23 -28.29 -32.07
C SER A 719 2.97 -26.87 -31.57
N SER A 720 1.72 -26.38 -31.62
CA SER A 720 1.39 -25.05 -31.13
C SER A 720 1.53 -24.91 -29.60
N VAL A 721 1.14 -25.95 -28.83
CA VAL A 721 1.37 -25.99 -27.37
C VAL A 721 2.88 -25.97 -27.06
N LEU A 722 3.69 -26.67 -27.85
CA LEU A 722 5.14 -26.67 -27.70
C LEU A 722 5.77 -25.29 -28.00
N GLY A 723 5.16 -24.50 -28.88
CA GLY A 723 5.56 -23.10 -29.10
C GLY A 723 5.38 -22.25 -27.83
N VAL A 724 4.27 -22.42 -27.09
CA VAL A 724 4.06 -21.78 -25.79
C VAL A 724 5.08 -22.26 -24.76
N PHE A 725 5.33 -23.58 -24.71
CA PHE A 725 6.37 -24.16 -23.85
C PHE A 725 7.73 -23.49 -24.08
N GLN A 726 8.15 -23.33 -25.33
CA GLN A 726 9.43 -22.71 -25.67
C GLN A 726 9.51 -21.27 -25.13
N LYS A 727 8.46 -20.47 -25.33
CA LYS A 727 8.37 -19.10 -24.80
C LYS A 727 8.50 -19.07 -23.26
N LEU A 728 7.79 -19.97 -22.57
CA LEU A 728 7.86 -20.07 -21.10
C LEU A 728 9.26 -20.50 -20.61
N LEU A 729 9.89 -21.44 -21.31
CA LEU A 729 11.20 -22.00 -20.94
C LEU A 729 12.32 -20.94 -21.02
N GLU A 730 12.22 -20.00 -21.95
CA GLU A 730 13.21 -18.93 -22.11
C GLU A 730 13.23 -17.97 -20.91
N SER A 731 12.07 -17.74 -20.29
CA SER A 731 11.92 -16.86 -19.12
C SER A 731 12.33 -17.54 -17.80
N LYS A 732 13.30 -16.96 -17.09
CA LYS A 732 13.69 -17.39 -15.74
C LYS A 732 12.53 -17.27 -14.72
N ALA A 733 11.58 -16.38 -14.98
CA ALA A 733 10.41 -16.21 -14.11
C ALA A 733 9.40 -17.36 -14.31
N HIS A 734 9.21 -17.82 -15.54
CA HIS A 734 8.08 -18.69 -15.92
C HIS A 734 8.48 -20.12 -16.35
N ASP A 735 9.78 -20.45 -16.40
CA ASP A 735 10.30 -21.78 -16.74
C ASP A 735 9.64 -22.96 -16.00
N HIS A 736 9.28 -22.80 -14.72
CA HIS A 736 8.56 -23.82 -13.94
C HIS A 736 7.15 -24.13 -14.50
N HIS A 737 6.47 -23.15 -15.10
CA HIS A 737 5.20 -23.41 -15.81
C HIS A 737 5.44 -24.19 -17.10
N ALA A 738 6.58 -23.97 -17.78
CA ALA A 738 6.98 -24.74 -18.96
C ALA A 738 7.15 -26.22 -18.60
N PHE A 739 7.85 -26.53 -17.51
CA PHE A 739 8.03 -27.90 -17.03
C PHE A 739 6.70 -28.53 -16.57
N ALA A 740 5.85 -27.79 -15.87
CA ALA A 740 4.55 -28.31 -15.46
C ALA A 740 3.64 -28.66 -16.66
N LEU A 741 3.74 -27.90 -17.76
CA LEU A 741 3.08 -28.20 -19.03
C LEU A 741 3.69 -29.41 -19.72
N LEU A 742 5.03 -29.54 -19.75
CA LEU A 742 5.69 -30.74 -20.28
C LEU A 742 5.31 -32.01 -19.53
N CYS A 743 5.30 -31.98 -18.20
CA CYS A 743 4.87 -33.12 -17.39
C CYS A 743 3.42 -33.53 -17.74
N GLN A 744 2.54 -32.55 -17.98
CA GLN A 744 1.17 -32.82 -18.39
C GLN A 744 1.10 -33.44 -19.79
N LEU A 745 1.88 -32.94 -20.76
CA LEU A 745 1.93 -33.51 -22.11
C LEU A 745 2.43 -34.96 -22.10
N VAL A 746 3.47 -35.24 -21.31
CA VAL A 746 4.03 -36.59 -21.17
C VAL A 746 3.00 -37.58 -20.61
N VAL A 747 2.21 -37.16 -19.62
CA VAL A 747 1.19 -38.04 -19.03
C VAL A 747 -0.03 -38.20 -19.94
N SER A 748 -0.43 -37.16 -20.68
CA SER A 748 -1.70 -37.13 -21.41
C SER A 748 -1.62 -37.55 -22.87
N LEU A 749 -0.46 -37.44 -23.53
CA LEU A 749 -0.34 -37.76 -24.95
C LEU A 749 -0.09 -39.26 -25.21
N PRO A 750 -0.63 -39.81 -26.31
CA PRO A 750 -0.26 -41.14 -26.79
C PRO A 750 1.25 -41.27 -27.05
N ASP A 751 1.82 -42.43 -26.76
CA ASP A 751 3.27 -42.68 -26.86
C ASP A 751 3.84 -42.34 -28.25
N ALA A 752 3.17 -42.80 -29.31
CA ALA A 752 3.58 -42.57 -30.69
C ALA A 752 3.65 -41.07 -31.06
N LEU A 753 2.82 -40.24 -30.44
CA LEU A 753 2.83 -38.80 -30.68
C LEU A 753 3.91 -38.10 -29.84
N MET A 754 4.08 -38.51 -28.58
CA MET A 754 5.09 -37.95 -27.69
C MET A 754 6.53 -38.26 -28.17
N GLU A 755 6.77 -39.45 -28.73
CA GLU A 755 8.07 -39.86 -29.26
C GLU A 755 8.59 -38.91 -30.34
N LYS A 756 7.71 -38.39 -31.22
CA LYS A 756 8.08 -37.43 -32.27
C LYS A 756 8.71 -36.14 -31.73
N TYR A 757 8.26 -35.69 -30.55
CA TYR A 757 8.66 -34.41 -29.96
C TYR A 757 9.65 -34.53 -28.82
N THR A 758 9.88 -35.74 -28.29
CA THR A 758 10.74 -35.95 -27.11
C THR A 758 12.15 -35.42 -27.33
N ARG A 759 12.80 -35.78 -28.45
CA ARG A 759 14.17 -35.33 -28.76
C ARG A 759 14.28 -33.80 -28.93
N PRO A 760 13.46 -33.13 -29.77
CA PRO A 760 13.46 -31.67 -29.86
C PRO A 760 13.24 -30.96 -28.52
N VAL A 761 12.34 -31.47 -27.67
CA VAL A 761 12.08 -30.89 -26.35
C VAL A 761 13.31 -31.00 -25.45
N LEU A 762 13.94 -32.17 -25.38
CA LEU A 762 15.15 -32.37 -24.57
C LEU A 762 16.30 -31.49 -25.05
N MET A 763 16.48 -31.30 -26.37
CA MET A 763 17.47 -30.38 -26.91
C MET A 763 17.27 -28.94 -26.40
N LEU A 764 16.05 -28.41 -26.46
CA LEU A 764 15.75 -27.06 -25.95
C LEU A 764 16.00 -26.93 -24.45
N VAL A 765 15.61 -27.94 -23.68
CA VAL A 765 15.82 -28.00 -22.22
C VAL A 765 17.30 -27.98 -21.88
N PHE A 766 18.11 -28.82 -22.51
CA PHE A 766 19.55 -28.87 -22.23
C PHE A 766 20.30 -27.64 -22.75
N GLN A 767 19.92 -27.09 -23.91
CA GLN A 767 20.46 -25.80 -24.38
C GLN A 767 20.18 -24.67 -23.38
N ARG A 768 18.96 -24.61 -22.84
CA ARG A 768 18.58 -23.63 -21.82
C ARG A 768 19.39 -23.79 -20.54
N LEU A 769 19.60 -25.03 -20.09
CA LEU A 769 20.42 -25.38 -18.93
C LEU A 769 21.86 -24.88 -19.08
N MET A 770 22.46 -25.09 -20.27
CA MET A 770 23.81 -24.63 -20.57
C MET A 770 23.92 -23.10 -20.63
N ARG A 771 22.90 -22.41 -21.18
CA ARG A 771 22.89 -20.95 -21.32
C ARG A 771 22.72 -20.23 -19.99
N THR A 772 21.70 -20.59 -19.20
CA THR A 772 21.57 -20.06 -17.83
C THR A 772 20.98 -21.10 -16.89
N ARG A 773 21.77 -21.57 -15.94
CA ARG A 773 21.36 -22.48 -14.87
C ARG A 773 20.79 -21.71 -13.68
N THR A 774 19.62 -22.12 -13.20
CA THR A 774 19.06 -21.67 -11.92
C THR A 774 18.69 -22.88 -11.06
N VAL A 775 18.69 -22.73 -9.74
CA VAL A 775 18.33 -23.82 -8.81
C VAL A 775 16.90 -24.31 -9.08
N LYS A 776 15.95 -23.38 -9.27
CA LYS A 776 14.55 -23.69 -9.62
C LYS A 776 14.45 -24.49 -10.91
N TYR A 777 15.18 -24.08 -11.95
CA TYR A 777 15.20 -24.77 -13.24
C TYR A 777 15.67 -26.21 -13.11
N VAL A 778 16.76 -26.44 -12.37
CA VAL A 778 17.30 -27.80 -12.16
C VAL A 778 16.31 -28.67 -11.39
N LYS A 779 15.68 -28.16 -10.33
CA LYS A 779 14.65 -28.92 -9.59
C LYS A 779 13.51 -29.37 -10.51
N GLN A 780 13.00 -28.47 -11.34
CA GLN A 780 11.88 -28.75 -12.25
C GLN A 780 12.28 -29.69 -13.40
N LEU A 781 13.52 -29.61 -13.87
CA LEU A 781 14.09 -30.57 -14.80
C LEU A 781 14.14 -31.99 -14.20
N LEU A 782 14.60 -32.14 -12.96
CA LEU A 782 14.63 -33.44 -12.28
C LEU A 782 13.23 -34.03 -12.13
N VAL A 783 12.24 -33.20 -11.75
CA VAL A 783 10.83 -33.60 -11.68
C VAL A 783 10.32 -34.08 -13.03
N PHE A 784 10.64 -33.36 -14.11
CA PHE A 784 10.25 -33.73 -15.47
C PHE A 784 10.85 -35.07 -15.91
N LEU A 785 12.16 -35.28 -15.73
CA LEU A 785 12.82 -36.54 -16.10
C LEU A 785 12.23 -37.71 -15.30
N ALA A 786 12.01 -37.54 -14.00
CA ALA A 786 11.37 -38.56 -13.17
C ALA A 786 9.92 -38.83 -13.59
N ALA A 787 9.14 -37.79 -13.90
CA ALA A 787 7.78 -37.94 -14.41
C ALA A 787 7.75 -38.68 -15.75
N TYR A 788 8.72 -38.43 -16.63
CA TYR A 788 8.88 -39.15 -17.88
C TYR A 788 9.19 -40.63 -17.66
N ALA A 789 10.14 -40.97 -16.78
CA ALA A 789 10.41 -42.36 -16.43
C ALA A 789 9.17 -43.07 -15.87
N LEU A 790 8.38 -42.39 -15.03
CA LEU A 790 7.15 -42.96 -14.47
C LEU A 790 6.07 -43.18 -15.53
N ALA A 791 5.87 -42.22 -16.44
CA ALA A 791 4.78 -42.25 -17.42
C ALA A 791 5.10 -43.11 -18.65
N LYS A 792 6.35 -43.07 -19.15
CA LYS A 792 6.78 -43.69 -20.41
C LYS A 792 7.77 -44.84 -20.24
N GLY A 793 8.35 -45.01 -19.06
CA GLY A 793 9.30 -46.06 -18.74
C GLY A 793 10.75 -45.60 -18.66
N ALA A 794 11.56 -46.32 -17.87
CA ALA A 794 12.96 -46.01 -17.63
C ALA A 794 13.83 -46.13 -18.89
N ASP A 795 13.74 -47.24 -19.63
CA ASP A 795 14.54 -47.46 -20.85
C ASP A 795 14.26 -46.39 -21.92
N ARG A 796 12.99 -45.96 -22.04
CA ARG A 796 12.61 -44.90 -22.97
C ARG A 796 13.20 -43.55 -22.56
N LEU A 797 13.31 -43.26 -21.27
CA LEU A 797 13.99 -42.05 -20.80
C LEU A 797 15.48 -42.08 -21.17
N VAL A 798 16.16 -43.20 -20.91
CA VAL A 798 17.57 -43.39 -21.23
C VAL A 798 17.79 -43.19 -22.73
N ALA A 799 17.03 -43.90 -23.56
CA ALA A 799 17.10 -43.81 -25.02
C ALA A 799 16.78 -42.39 -25.53
N ALA A 800 15.82 -41.69 -24.91
CA ALA A 800 15.47 -40.33 -25.29
C ALA A 800 16.60 -39.33 -24.99
N VAL A 801 17.24 -39.44 -23.83
CA VAL A 801 18.36 -38.56 -23.45
C VAL A 801 19.61 -38.87 -24.27
N ASP A 802 19.96 -40.14 -24.44
CA ASP A 802 21.11 -40.54 -25.28
C ASP A 802 20.87 -40.28 -26.78
N GLY A 803 19.61 -40.18 -27.20
CA GLY A 803 19.23 -39.71 -28.53
C GLY A 803 19.55 -38.23 -28.80
N VAL A 804 19.80 -37.43 -27.76
CA VAL A 804 20.33 -36.05 -27.90
C VAL A 804 21.82 -36.09 -28.21
N GLN A 805 22.57 -36.82 -27.38
CA GLN A 805 24.01 -37.09 -27.54
C GLN A 805 24.33 -38.43 -26.86
N ALA A 806 25.09 -39.29 -27.52
CA ALA A 806 25.45 -40.59 -26.96
C ALA A 806 26.18 -40.45 -25.61
N GLY A 807 25.74 -41.21 -24.59
CA GLY A 807 26.30 -41.18 -23.24
C GLY A 807 25.86 -40.00 -22.38
N MET A 808 24.96 -39.14 -22.88
CA MET A 808 24.48 -37.97 -22.16
C MET A 808 23.68 -38.35 -20.91
N PHE A 809 23.00 -39.50 -20.90
CA PHE A 809 22.23 -39.91 -19.73
C PHE A 809 23.10 -40.12 -18.48
N ALA A 810 24.26 -40.77 -18.64
CA ALA A 810 25.24 -40.92 -17.55
C ALA A 810 25.70 -39.56 -17.02
N MET A 811 26.00 -38.61 -17.92
CA MET A 811 26.37 -37.25 -17.53
C MET A 811 25.25 -36.54 -16.76
N VAL A 812 23.98 -36.69 -17.18
CA VAL A 812 22.82 -36.12 -16.48
C VAL A 812 22.69 -36.73 -15.07
N VAL A 813 22.90 -38.03 -14.92
CA VAL A 813 22.86 -38.69 -13.61
C VAL A 813 23.93 -38.12 -12.68
N GLU A 814 25.19 -38.05 -13.13
CA GLU A 814 26.30 -37.56 -12.30
C GLU A 814 26.17 -36.06 -11.97
N SER A 815 25.93 -35.24 -12.99
CA SER A 815 26.01 -33.78 -12.87
C SER A 815 24.73 -33.10 -12.36
N LEU A 816 23.57 -33.76 -12.47
CA LEU A 816 22.28 -33.21 -12.04
C LEU A 816 21.61 -34.08 -11.00
N VAL A 817 21.40 -35.38 -11.26
CA VAL A 817 20.60 -36.23 -10.37
C VAL A 817 21.32 -36.41 -9.03
N LEU A 818 22.56 -36.89 -9.02
CA LEU A 818 23.32 -37.10 -7.78
C LEU A 818 23.65 -35.77 -7.07
N ALA A 819 23.96 -34.73 -7.83
CA ALA A 819 24.37 -33.43 -7.28
C ALA A 819 23.20 -32.61 -6.68
N ASP A 820 22.01 -32.66 -7.28
CA ASP A 820 20.94 -31.70 -6.98
C ASP A 820 19.61 -32.35 -6.53
N MET A 821 19.44 -33.68 -6.55
CA MET A 821 18.19 -34.34 -6.13
C MET A 821 17.79 -34.04 -4.68
N GLN A 822 18.75 -33.84 -3.78
CA GLN A 822 18.49 -33.45 -2.39
C GLN A 822 17.87 -32.05 -2.26
N LYS A 823 18.01 -31.20 -3.28
CA LYS A 823 17.50 -29.82 -3.30
C LYS A 823 16.03 -29.76 -3.72
N VAL A 824 15.43 -30.84 -4.24
CA VAL A 824 14.02 -30.88 -4.65
C VAL A 824 13.11 -30.67 -3.45
N ASP A 825 12.11 -29.80 -3.61
CA ASP A 825 11.22 -29.38 -2.53
C ASP A 825 10.40 -30.55 -1.98
N ALA A 826 10.15 -30.54 -0.65
CA ALA A 826 9.37 -31.57 0.01
C ALA A 826 7.92 -31.57 -0.48
N GLY A 827 7.30 -32.75 -0.60
CA GLY A 827 5.91 -32.90 -1.04
C GLY A 827 5.78 -33.76 -2.30
N ALA A 828 4.93 -33.32 -3.24
CA ALA A 828 4.61 -34.07 -4.46
C ALA A 828 5.84 -34.25 -5.37
N ASP A 829 6.62 -33.20 -5.60
CA ASP A 829 7.79 -33.20 -6.49
C ASP A 829 8.87 -34.20 -6.01
N ARG A 830 9.16 -34.23 -4.70
CA ARG A 830 10.08 -35.21 -4.13
C ARG A 830 9.55 -36.65 -4.24
N ARG A 831 8.24 -36.88 -4.11
CA ARG A 831 7.66 -38.22 -4.33
C ARG A 831 7.82 -38.66 -5.77
N VAL A 832 7.53 -37.78 -6.73
CA VAL A 832 7.72 -38.02 -8.17
C VAL A 832 9.18 -38.35 -8.47
N CYS A 833 10.12 -37.52 -8.00
CA CYS A 833 11.55 -37.76 -8.19
C CYS A 833 12.00 -39.10 -7.57
N SER A 834 11.57 -39.39 -6.34
CA SER A 834 11.98 -40.61 -5.64
C SER A 834 11.48 -41.85 -6.36
N LEU A 835 10.21 -41.88 -6.77
CA LEU A 835 9.64 -43.01 -7.51
C LEU A 835 10.24 -43.14 -8.90
N GLY A 836 10.35 -42.04 -9.65
CA GLY A 836 10.86 -42.06 -11.02
C GLY A 836 12.32 -42.48 -11.12
N PHE A 837 13.20 -41.94 -10.27
CA PHE A 837 14.60 -42.36 -10.28
C PHE A 837 14.83 -43.73 -9.62
N SER A 838 13.99 -44.16 -8.68
CA SER A 838 14.01 -45.56 -8.22
C SER A 838 13.68 -46.50 -9.37
N ARG A 839 12.67 -46.15 -10.17
CA ARG A 839 12.29 -46.91 -11.37
C ARG A 839 13.42 -46.97 -12.39
N VAL A 840 14.11 -45.86 -12.62
CA VAL A 840 15.34 -45.84 -13.43
C VAL A 840 16.36 -46.83 -12.86
N LEU A 841 16.68 -46.75 -11.58
CA LEU A 841 17.67 -47.63 -10.94
C LEU A 841 17.32 -49.12 -11.03
N THR A 842 16.04 -49.48 -10.92
CA THR A 842 15.61 -50.88 -10.83
C THR A 842 15.18 -51.49 -12.17
N GLU A 843 14.80 -50.67 -13.15
CA GLU A 843 14.20 -51.12 -14.41
C GLU A 843 15.00 -50.73 -15.66
N SER A 844 15.95 -49.79 -15.60
CA SER A 844 16.76 -49.45 -16.77
C SER A 844 17.75 -50.57 -17.10
N ARG A 845 17.74 -51.08 -18.34
CA ARG A 845 18.63 -52.17 -18.79
C ARG A 845 19.76 -51.69 -19.69
#